data_AF-A0A536G2E0-F1
#
_entry.id   AF-A0A536G2E0-F1
#
_cell.length_a   1.000
_cell.length_b   1.000
_cell.length_c   1.000
_cell.angle_alpha   90.00
_cell.angle_beta   90.00
_cell.angle_gamma   90.00
#
_symmetry.space_group_name_H-M   'P 1'
#
loop_
_entity.id
_entity.type
_entity.pdbx_description
1 polymer ?
#
loop_
_entity_poly.entity_id
_entity_poly.type
_entity_poly.pdbx_seq_one_letter_code
_entity_poly.pdbx_strand_id
1 'polypeptide(L)'
;MAQNVEGGASVRCRACGATVGAAARFCEQCGARVQPRGSPRSGELGPDQAVRPRRPRAGRDGRPPDSAAAGSAGDRRIVTALFADLVDYVRLVAEHDPEEVRRRVNAALVAMVDAIERYDGTREKFIGDAVFAVFGWPVAHDDDALRATHCALAIRAGLAHLEDPAGEALQVRIGLATGEVVAAPRDVSGSLDWSLTGPAVTTAARIQGEAAPGEILLDEATRRAARKELDVEDLGERVLRGQRKPVRLVRLIGDAGFQPWRPPAGRFIGRRAERAKLTGLLTRLAADGQGGIAFVEGDAGIGKSRLLADLEGDARRAGLAWTWVDNVSYGAGDPYRFGRSLAQTIADEHGTDSGSFIRRLILTSDVDPHDVVRWTGAIAAIARDAAFSGWEAEASLVPPDPADVAAAVRSLAHGYVEHLLDLDGPRVIVVDDLHWLDPSSAGIFEELVEVARSRPLIALVGSRPSGPVHPALERADVVRVSLGGLDESETGELAAAVAGAAVDSDDARRLHLRTGGNPLFIGETVRAIVDEGAVGTDGRLAISGASGAEVPVTLRALLGGRIDALTPMGRTVLRVGSVIGMTFREAIVEDVLGEAVGPSLYERLAEAAMILPVDARGGWRFRHPLIHDAAYRSLLASDRMTLHTRVADRIEARQPDGPVATIARHRAAAGDAERAIPLLLRAAEQAESVGASAEAAGYIETAAALERDTEAAARLWHRAAETRGTALVG
;
A
#
# COMPACT_ATOMS: atom_id res chain seq x y z
N MET A 1 2.74 -67.74 -37.36
CA MET A 1 1.63 -67.83 -36.37
C MET A 1 2.11 -67.09 -35.13
N ALA A 2 1.92 -65.77 -35.09
CA ALA A 2 0.78 -65.05 -34.52
C ALA A 2 1.03 -64.70 -33.03
N GLN A 3 1.43 -63.45 -32.82
CA GLN A 3 1.58 -62.78 -31.52
C GLN A 3 0.22 -62.19 -31.10
N ASN A 4 -0.18 -62.41 -29.85
CA ASN A 4 -1.37 -61.81 -29.24
C ASN A 4 -1.08 -60.37 -28.82
N VAL A 5 -1.87 -59.43 -29.35
CA VAL A 5 -1.93 -58.02 -28.96
C VAL A 5 -3.10 -57.83 -27.99
N GLU A 6 -2.83 -57.54 -26.73
CA GLU A 6 -3.84 -57.08 -25.77
C GLU A 6 -4.12 -55.59 -26.00
N GLY A 7 -5.34 -55.28 -26.46
CA GLY A 7 -5.80 -53.92 -26.72
C GLY A 7 -6.15 -53.18 -25.42
N GLY A 8 -5.28 -52.26 -24.99
CA GLY A 8 -5.60 -51.29 -23.95
C GLY A 8 -6.67 -50.31 -24.42
N ALA A 9 -7.72 -50.11 -23.61
CA ALA A 9 -8.78 -49.15 -23.91
C ALA A 9 -8.21 -47.73 -24.09
N SER A 10 -8.60 -47.06 -25.17
CA SER A 10 -8.20 -45.69 -25.49
C SER A 10 -9.41 -44.78 -25.65
N VAL A 11 -9.22 -43.49 -25.36
CA VAL A 11 -10.25 -42.44 -25.43
C VAL A 11 -9.73 -41.28 -26.28
N ARG A 12 -10.61 -40.65 -27.07
CA ARG A 12 -10.21 -39.46 -27.84
C ARG A 12 -10.28 -38.20 -26.98
N CYS A 13 -9.21 -37.41 -27.04
CA CYS A 13 -9.18 -36.08 -26.44
C CYS A 13 -10.22 -35.18 -27.09
N ARG A 14 -11.06 -34.53 -26.29
CA ARG A 14 -12.13 -33.65 -26.80
C ARG A 14 -11.62 -32.30 -27.33
N ALA A 15 -10.40 -31.91 -26.97
CA ALA A 15 -9.81 -30.65 -27.40
C ALA A 15 -9.13 -30.76 -28.78
N CYS A 16 -8.41 -31.85 -29.05
CA CYS A 16 -7.62 -31.99 -30.28
C CYS A 16 -7.91 -33.28 -31.09
N GLY A 17 -8.74 -34.18 -30.58
CA GLY A 17 -9.12 -35.43 -31.27
C GLY A 17 -8.10 -36.57 -31.17
N ALA A 18 -6.93 -36.35 -30.56
CA ALA A 18 -5.88 -37.36 -30.40
C ALA A 18 -6.33 -38.54 -29.53
N THR A 19 -5.88 -39.74 -29.85
CA THR A 19 -6.16 -40.96 -29.07
C THR A 19 -5.24 -41.01 -27.85
N VAL A 20 -5.82 -41.05 -26.65
CA VAL A 20 -5.10 -41.04 -25.37
C VAL A 20 -5.44 -42.33 -24.59
N GLY A 21 -4.48 -42.89 -23.85
CA GLY A 21 -4.75 -44.06 -23.00
C GLY A 21 -5.79 -43.77 -21.93
N ALA A 22 -6.66 -44.74 -21.60
CA ALA A 22 -7.78 -44.55 -20.67
C ALA A 22 -7.40 -44.13 -19.24
N ALA A 23 -6.15 -44.33 -18.82
CA ALA A 23 -5.62 -43.92 -17.51
C ALA A 23 -4.92 -42.54 -17.52
N ALA A 24 -4.72 -41.92 -18.69
CA ALA A 24 -4.03 -40.64 -18.80
C ALA A 24 -4.88 -39.51 -18.21
N ARG A 25 -4.30 -38.71 -17.32
CA ARG A 25 -4.97 -37.53 -16.72
C ARG A 25 -4.92 -36.30 -17.63
N PHE A 26 -4.01 -36.29 -18.59
CA PHE A 26 -3.79 -35.20 -19.55
C PHE A 26 -3.46 -35.77 -20.92
N CYS A 27 -3.82 -35.05 -21.98
CA CYS A 27 -3.45 -35.40 -23.34
C CYS A 27 -2.01 -34.99 -23.60
N GLU A 28 -1.16 -35.94 -24.00
CA GLU A 28 0.27 -35.71 -24.26
C GLU A 28 0.51 -34.73 -25.42
N GLN A 29 -0.47 -34.54 -26.30
CA GLN A 29 -0.32 -33.71 -27.50
C GLN A 29 -0.77 -32.25 -27.31
N CYS A 30 -1.71 -31.98 -26.40
CA CYS A 30 -2.23 -30.61 -26.20
C CYS A 30 -2.34 -30.18 -24.73
N GLY A 31 -1.96 -31.02 -23.77
CA GLY A 31 -2.02 -30.72 -22.34
C GLY A 31 -3.43 -30.71 -21.73
N ALA A 32 -4.49 -30.88 -22.53
CA ALA A 32 -5.86 -30.83 -22.04
C ALA A 32 -6.17 -31.99 -21.08
N ARG A 33 -6.84 -31.68 -19.97
CA ARG A 33 -7.18 -32.64 -18.91
C ARG A 33 -8.22 -33.65 -19.40
N VAL A 34 -7.93 -34.94 -19.27
CA VAL A 34 -8.83 -36.03 -19.68
C VAL A 34 -9.52 -36.54 -18.42
N GLN A 35 -10.83 -36.30 -18.27
CA GLN A 35 -11.60 -36.76 -17.11
C GLN A 35 -11.88 -38.28 -17.23
N PRO A 36 -11.48 -39.10 -16.23
CA PRO A 36 -11.87 -40.50 -16.20
C PRO A 36 -13.38 -40.61 -15.95
N ARG A 37 -14.07 -41.48 -16.68
CA ARG A 37 -15.50 -41.76 -16.46
C ARG A 37 -15.67 -42.61 -15.20
N GLY A 38 -16.11 -41.99 -14.10
CA GLY A 38 -16.84 -42.68 -13.02
C GLY A 38 -16.41 -42.35 -11.59
N SER A 39 -17.18 -41.51 -10.89
CA SER A 39 -17.53 -41.67 -9.46
C SER A 39 -18.78 -40.82 -9.13
N PRO A 40 -19.64 -41.24 -8.17
CA PRO A 40 -21.04 -40.83 -8.07
C PRO A 40 -21.28 -39.49 -7.37
N ARG A 41 -22.49 -38.95 -7.56
CA ARG A 41 -23.02 -37.71 -6.98
C ARG A 41 -23.31 -37.84 -5.47
N SER A 42 -22.86 -36.83 -4.72
CA SER A 42 -23.39 -36.23 -3.46
C SER A 42 -24.43 -37.00 -2.61
N GLY A 43 -24.11 -37.19 -1.32
CA GLY A 43 -25.07 -37.40 -0.24
C GLY A 43 -24.41 -37.80 1.09
N GLU A 44 -24.82 -37.14 2.19
CA GLU A 44 -24.65 -37.47 3.62
C GLU A 44 -23.42 -36.91 4.39
N LEU A 45 -23.75 -36.01 5.33
CA LEU A 45 -22.92 -35.44 6.39
C LEU A 45 -22.93 -36.37 7.62
N GLY A 46 -21.76 -36.62 8.21
CA GLY A 46 -21.59 -37.22 9.53
C GLY A 46 -20.55 -36.42 10.35
N PRO A 47 -20.68 -36.33 11.69
CA PRO A 47 -19.99 -35.32 12.49
C PRO A 47 -18.82 -35.93 13.25
N ASP A 48 -17.60 -35.87 12.70
CA ASP A 48 -16.36 -35.83 13.50
C ASP A 48 -15.13 -35.71 12.59
N GLN A 49 -14.71 -34.50 12.19
CA GLN A 49 -13.33 -34.28 11.73
C GLN A 49 -12.84 -32.88 12.09
N ALA A 50 -11.89 -32.85 13.01
CA ALA A 50 -11.13 -31.70 13.47
C ALA A 50 -10.68 -30.79 12.32
N VAL A 51 -11.04 -29.51 12.44
CA VAL A 51 -10.62 -28.41 11.58
C VAL A 51 -9.10 -28.24 11.71
N ARG A 52 -8.34 -28.77 10.75
CA ARG A 52 -6.97 -28.32 10.49
C ARG A 52 -7.05 -26.93 9.84
N PRO A 53 -6.26 -25.93 10.25
CA PRO A 53 -6.27 -24.63 9.60
C PRO A 53 -5.70 -24.79 8.18
N ARG A 54 -6.59 -24.70 7.18
CA ARG A 54 -6.18 -24.60 5.78
C ARG A 54 -5.61 -23.20 5.56
N ARG A 55 -4.29 -23.11 5.34
CA ARG A 55 -3.65 -21.95 4.72
C ARG A 55 -4.43 -21.55 3.45
N PRO A 56 -4.78 -20.27 3.23
CA PRO A 56 -5.25 -19.85 1.92
C PRO A 56 -4.08 -19.99 0.94
N ARG A 57 -4.18 -20.94 0.01
CA ARG A 57 -3.27 -20.99 -1.14
C ARG A 57 -3.70 -19.88 -2.08
N ALA A 58 -2.88 -18.84 -2.23
CA ALA A 58 -2.94 -17.94 -3.38
C ALA A 58 -2.89 -18.79 -4.67
N GLY A 59 -3.74 -18.44 -5.64
CA GLY A 59 -3.89 -19.19 -6.90
C GLY A 59 -2.57 -19.26 -7.67
N ARG A 60 -2.23 -20.44 -8.18
CA ARG A 60 -1.04 -20.72 -9.00
C ARG A 60 -1.16 -20.24 -10.46
N ASP A 61 -2.28 -19.66 -10.82
CA ASP A 61 -2.49 -19.03 -12.13
C ASP A 61 -2.59 -17.54 -11.85
N GLY A 62 -1.86 -16.70 -12.59
CA GLY A 62 -1.85 -15.22 -12.48
C GLY A 62 -3.19 -14.56 -12.83
N ARG A 63 -4.31 -15.20 -12.52
CA ARG A 63 -5.65 -14.67 -12.67
C ARG A 63 -5.97 -13.85 -11.42
N PRO A 64 -6.28 -12.55 -11.54
CA PRO A 64 -6.70 -11.77 -10.39
C PRO A 64 -7.95 -12.41 -9.74
N PRO A 65 -8.11 -12.31 -8.41
CA PRO A 65 -9.31 -12.79 -7.72
C PRO A 65 -10.56 -12.15 -8.33
N ASP A 66 -11.65 -12.92 -8.41
CA ASP A 66 -12.92 -12.56 -9.07
C ASP A 66 -13.42 -11.16 -8.66
N SER A 67 -12.97 -10.13 -9.39
CA SER A 67 -13.57 -8.80 -9.47
C SER A 67 -14.79 -8.78 -10.40
N ALA A 68 -15.26 -9.96 -10.82
CA ALA A 68 -16.35 -10.18 -11.76
C ALA A 68 -17.75 -9.86 -11.21
N ALA A 69 -17.87 -9.33 -9.99
CA ALA A 69 -19.13 -8.80 -9.49
C ALA A 69 -19.20 -7.28 -9.80
N ALA A 70 -19.98 -6.96 -10.83
CA ALA A 70 -20.29 -5.62 -11.37
C ALA A 70 -19.26 -5.00 -12.35
N GLY A 71 -19.19 -5.53 -13.57
CA GLY A 71 -18.95 -4.74 -14.80
C GLY A 71 -17.74 -3.79 -14.86
N SER A 72 -16.59 -4.13 -14.27
CA SER A 72 -15.43 -3.24 -14.37
C SER A 72 -14.79 -3.28 -15.76
N ALA A 73 -14.96 -2.22 -16.55
CA ALA A 73 -14.24 -1.97 -17.80
C ALA A 73 -12.74 -1.66 -17.60
N GLY A 74 -12.29 -1.64 -16.34
CA GLY A 74 -10.95 -1.31 -15.89
C GLY A 74 -10.96 -0.20 -14.84
N ASP A 75 -9.81 0.14 -14.26
CA ASP A 75 -9.65 1.28 -13.38
C ASP A 75 -8.28 1.96 -13.53
N ARG A 76 -8.17 3.21 -13.04
CA ARG A 76 -6.91 3.94 -12.96
C ARG A 76 -6.24 3.69 -11.62
N ARG A 77 -4.96 3.39 -11.65
CA ARG A 77 -4.17 3.05 -10.46
C ARG A 77 -2.84 3.77 -10.46
N ILE A 78 -2.32 4.05 -9.27
CA ILE A 78 -0.91 4.33 -9.09
C ILE A 78 -0.22 3.00 -8.85
N VAL A 79 0.83 2.72 -9.60
CA VAL A 79 1.62 1.49 -9.44
C VAL A 79 3.11 1.81 -9.47
N THR A 80 3.90 0.91 -8.92
CA THR A 80 5.35 0.87 -9.17
C THR A 80 5.63 -0.30 -10.11
N ALA A 81 6.08 0.01 -11.33
CA ALA A 81 6.47 -0.97 -12.32
C ALA A 81 7.93 -1.35 -12.13
N LEU A 82 8.23 -2.65 -12.14
CA LEU A 82 9.58 -3.21 -12.07
C LEU A 82 9.82 -4.05 -13.33
N PHE A 83 10.90 -3.73 -14.03
CA PHE A 83 11.44 -4.54 -15.13
C PHE A 83 12.81 -5.06 -14.71
N ALA A 84 12.98 -6.38 -14.76
CA ALA A 84 14.25 -7.05 -14.49
C ALA A 84 14.63 -7.91 -15.70
N ASP A 85 15.85 -7.74 -16.22
CA ASP A 85 16.32 -8.37 -17.44
C ASP A 85 17.68 -9.04 -17.21
N LEU A 86 17.83 -10.29 -17.63
CA LEU A 86 19.08 -11.03 -17.48
C LEU A 86 20.13 -10.49 -18.47
N VAL A 87 21.36 -10.32 -17.98
CA VAL A 87 22.45 -9.83 -18.82
C VAL A 87 22.93 -10.95 -19.75
N ASP A 88 23.19 -10.61 -21.01
CA ASP A 88 23.85 -11.44 -22.01
C ASP A 88 23.17 -12.81 -22.31
N TYR A 89 21.86 -12.94 -22.07
CA TYR A 89 21.11 -14.16 -22.40
C TYR A 89 21.30 -14.65 -23.85
N VAL A 90 21.31 -13.72 -24.82
CA VAL A 90 21.51 -14.05 -26.23
C VAL A 90 22.88 -14.68 -26.48
N ARG A 91 23.92 -14.21 -25.78
CA ARG A 91 25.27 -14.79 -25.84
C ARG A 91 25.29 -16.17 -25.18
N LEU A 92 24.67 -16.31 -24.01
CA LEU A 92 24.58 -17.58 -23.29
C LEU A 92 23.97 -18.69 -24.16
N VAL A 93 22.86 -18.39 -24.86
CA VAL A 93 22.21 -19.34 -25.78
C VAL A 93 23.07 -19.65 -27.02
N ALA A 94 23.87 -18.70 -27.50
CA ALA A 94 24.70 -18.88 -28.69
C ALA A 94 25.99 -19.68 -28.42
N GLU A 95 26.56 -19.56 -27.21
CA GLU A 95 27.89 -20.09 -26.88
C GLU A 95 27.87 -21.40 -26.08
N HIS A 96 26.71 -21.81 -25.53
CA HIS A 96 26.61 -22.94 -24.60
C HIS A 96 25.50 -23.93 -24.96
N ASP A 97 25.53 -25.10 -24.32
CA ASP A 97 24.50 -26.12 -24.49
C ASP A 97 23.10 -25.58 -24.09
N PRO A 98 22.08 -25.70 -24.97
CA PRO A 98 20.76 -25.16 -24.70
C PRO A 98 20.06 -25.74 -23.45
N GLU A 99 20.33 -27.00 -23.07
CA GLU A 99 19.72 -27.59 -21.89
C GLU A 99 20.32 -27.01 -20.61
N GLU A 100 21.64 -26.80 -20.59
CA GLU A 100 22.33 -26.20 -19.46
C GLU A 100 21.96 -24.72 -19.27
N VAL A 101 21.90 -23.95 -20.37
CA VAL A 101 21.43 -22.55 -20.35
C VAL A 101 20.00 -22.50 -19.83
N ARG A 102 19.10 -23.35 -20.34
CA ARG A 102 17.70 -23.40 -19.89
C ARG A 102 17.59 -23.70 -18.40
N ARG A 103 18.38 -24.63 -17.87
CA ARG A 103 18.37 -24.99 -16.44
C ARG A 103 18.77 -23.80 -15.55
N ARG A 104 19.86 -23.11 -15.90
CA ARG A 104 20.39 -21.96 -15.13
C ARG A 104 19.48 -20.74 -15.22
N VAL A 105 18.98 -20.42 -16.42
CA VAL A 105 18.00 -19.34 -16.62
C VAL A 105 16.71 -19.63 -15.88
N ASN A 106 16.21 -20.87 -15.89
CA ASN A 106 15.02 -21.23 -15.12
C ASN A 106 15.23 -21.06 -13.61
N ALA A 107 16.42 -21.37 -13.08
CA ALA A 107 16.73 -21.10 -11.67
C ALA A 107 16.73 -19.59 -11.36
N ALA A 108 17.27 -18.76 -12.24
CA ALA A 108 17.23 -17.31 -12.09
C ALA A 108 15.80 -16.76 -12.16
N LEU A 109 14.98 -17.23 -13.11
CA LEU A 109 13.57 -16.84 -13.21
C LEU A 109 12.77 -17.27 -11.97
N VAL A 110 13.03 -18.45 -11.41
CA VAL A 110 12.41 -18.88 -10.15
C VAL A 110 12.80 -17.95 -9.00
N ALA A 111 14.08 -17.62 -8.85
CA ALA A 111 14.54 -16.68 -7.82
C ALA A 111 13.89 -15.28 -7.97
N MET A 112 13.73 -14.80 -9.21
CA MET A 112 13.03 -13.54 -9.47
C MET A 112 11.56 -13.60 -9.07
N VAL A 113 10.87 -14.68 -9.45
CA VAL A 113 9.46 -14.89 -9.12
C VAL A 113 9.24 -15.00 -7.62
N ASP A 114 10.07 -15.77 -6.93
CA ASP A 114 9.99 -15.95 -5.47
C ASP A 114 10.19 -14.60 -4.77
N ALA A 115 11.10 -13.75 -5.26
CA ALA A 115 11.28 -12.40 -4.74
C ALA A 115 10.05 -11.52 -5.01
N ILE A 116 9.47 -11.54 -6.21
CA ILE A 116 8.27 -10.76 -6.53
C ILE A 116 7.09 -11.15 -5.63
N GLU A 117 6.85 -12.45 -5.47
CA GLU A 117 5.77 -12.97 -4.64
C GLU A 117 6.00 -12.66 -3.14
N ARG A 118 7.25 -12.70 -2.66
CA ARG A 118 7.60 -12.37 -1.27
C ARG A 118 7.26 -10.92 -0.86
N TYR A 119 7.37 -9.97 -1.79
CA TYR A 119 7.07 -8.55 -1.54
C TYR A 119 5.65 -8.14 -1.99
N ASP A 120 4.78 -9.12 -2.25
CA ASP A 120 3.41 -8.96 -2.75
C ASP A 120 3.31 -8.20 -4.08
N GLY A 121 4.31 -8.36 -4.95
CA GLY A 121 4.27 -7.89 -6.33
C GLY A 121 3.45 -8.83 -7.21
N THR A 122 2.72 -8.27 -8.17
CA THR A 122 1.99 -9.06 -9.18
C THR A 122 2.85 -9.22 -10.42
N ARG A 123 3.17 -10.47 -10.76
CA ARG A 123 3.81 -10.82 -12.04
C ARG A 123 2.79 -10.66 -13.17
N GLU A 124 3.10 -9.84 -14.15
CA GLU A 124 2.24 -9.66 -15.33
C GLU A 124 2.63 -10.65 -16.43
N LYS A 125 3.84 -10.53 -17.01
CA LYS A 125 4.28 -11.34 -18.18
C LYS A 125 5.79 -11.57 -18.18
N PHE A 126 6.20 -12.67 -18.81
CA PHE A 126 7.57 -12.86 -19.29
C PHE A 126 7.70 -12.27 -20.68
N ILE A 127 8.74 -11.47 -20.91
CA ILE A 127 9.12 -10.99 -22.24
C ILE A 127 10.49 -11.58 -22.55
N GLY A 128 10.52 -12.82 -23.04
CA GLY A 128 11.78 -13.57 -23.19
C GLY A 128 12.38 -13.91 -21.82
N ASP A 129 13.55 -13.35 -21.55
CA ASP A 129 14.36 -13.44 -20.33
C ASP A 129 14.12 -12.30 -19.33
N ALA A 130 13.30 -11.31 -19.71
CA ALA A 130 12.89 -10.22 -18.83
C ALA A 130 11.60 -10.57 -18.06
N VAL A 131 11.59 -10.20 -16.77
CA VAL A 131 10.44 -10.27 -15.88
C VAL A 131 9.85 -8.87 -15.69
N PHE A 132 8.54 -8.76 -15.94
CA PHE A 132 7.76 -7.58 -15.64
C PHE A 132 6.83 -7.84 -14.45
N ALA A 133 7.00 -7.03 -13.41
CA ALA A 133 6.21 -7.06 -12.20
C ALA A 133 5.64 -5.68 -11.87
N VAL A 134 4.49 -5.68 -11.18
CA VAL A 134 3.80 -4.46 -10.79
C VAL A 134 3.38 -4.54 -9.32
N PHE A 135 3.67 -3.48 -8.58
CA PHE A 135 3.24 -3.28 -7.20
C PHE A 135 2.14 -2.21 -7.19
N GLY A 136 1.10 -2.42 -6.39
CA GLY A 136 -0.10 -1.54 -6.37
C GLY A 136 -1.27 -2.01 -7.22
N TRP A 137 -1.17 -3.19 -7.83
CA TRP A 137 -2.25 -3.86 -8.56
C TRP A 137 -2.13 -5.38 -8.38
N PRO A 138 -3.25 -6.13 -8.22
CA PRO A 138 -4.65 -5.69 -8.16
C PRO A 138 -5.06 -5.12 -6.79
N VAL A 139 -4.15 -5.13 -5.81
CA VAL A 139 -4.33 -4.55 -4.48
C VAL A 139 -3.25 -3.47 -4.29
N ALA A 140 -3.67 -2.28 -3.88
CA ALA A 140 -2.76 -1.19 -3.56
C ALA A 140 -2.38 -1.18 -2.07
N HIS A 141 -1.12 -0.83 -1.81
CA HIS A 141 -0.56 -0.62 -0.47
C HIS A 141 0.07 0.77 -0.38
N ASP A 142 0.22 1.29 0.84
CA ASP A 142 0.80 2.60 1.07
C ASP A 142 2.32 2.64 0.78
N ASP A 143 2.96 1.46 0.68
CA ASP A 143 4.40 1.25 0.56
C ASP A 143 4.81 0.41 -0.67
N ASP A 144 3.97 0.37 -1.71
CA ASP A 144 4.24 -0.39 -2.95
C ASP A 144 5.57 -0.03 -3.62
N ALA A 145 5.99 1.25 -3.55
CA ALA A 145 7.30 1.66 -4.08
C ALA A 145 8.46 1.08 -3.26
N LEU A 146 8.34 1.03 -1.93
CA LEU A 146 9.32 0.43 -1.05
C LEU A 146 9.41 -1.09 -1.28
N ARG A 147 8.26 -1.76 -1.35
CA ARG A 147 8.16 -3.19 -1.69
C ARG A 147 8.87 -3.51 -3.01
N ALA A 148 8.64 -2.70 -4.04
CA ALA A 148 9.29 -2.87 -5.33
C ALA A 148 10.82 -2.71 -5.24
N THR A 149 11.33 -1.74 -4.47
CA THR A 149 12.77 -1.53 -4.30
C THR A 149 13.44 -2.65 -3.50
N HIS A 150 12.82 -3.15 -2.43
CA HIS A 150 13.35 -4.33 -1.71
C HIS A 150 13.25 -5.60 -2.56
N CYS A 151 12.21 -5.75 -3.37
CA CYS A 151 12.11 -6.82 -4.36
C CYS A 151 13.29 -6.77 -5.34
N ALA A 152 13.61 -5.60 -5.90
CA ALA A 152 14.75 -5.44 -6.81
C ALA A 152 16.09 -5.83 -6.14
N LEU A 153 16.30 -5.43 -4.88
CA LEU A 153 17.47 -5.84 -4.10
C LEU A 153 17.53 -7.35 -3.88
N ALA A 154 16.40 -7.96 -3.52
CA ALA A 154 16.30 -9.41 -3.32
C ALA A 154 16.54 -10.20 -4.61
N ILE A 155 16.05 -9.71 -5.75
CA ILE A 155 16.34 -10.26 -7.08
C ILE A 155 17.85 -10.25 -7.33
N ARG A 156 18.50 -9.09 -7.17
CA ARG A 156 19.94 -8.95 -7.38
C ARG A 156 20.76 -9.87 -6.47
N ALA A 157 20.38 -9.97 -5.20
CA ALA A 157 21.04 -10.85 -4.23
C ALA A 157 20.84 -12.34 -4.55
N GLY A 158 19.61 -12.76 -4.89
CA GLY A 158 19.30 -14.14 -5.24
C GLY A 158 20.05 -14.62 -6.49
N LEU A 159 20.28 -13.73 -7.46
CA LEU A 159 21.03 -14.05 -8.67
C LEU A 159 22.54 -14.08 -8.47
N ALA A 160 23.09 -13.32 -7.51
CA ALA A 160 24.52 -13.31 -7.24
C ALA A 160 25.08 -14.68 -6.78
N HIS A 161 24.22 -15.57 -6.29
CA HIS A 161 24.56 -16.94 -5.89
C HIS A 161 24.40 -17.97 -7.02
N LEU A 162 23.91 -17.55 -8.20
CA LEU A 162 23.73 -18.41 -9.36
C LEU A 162 24.80 -18.13 -10.38
N GLU A 163 25.45 -19.19 -10.86
CA GLU A 163 26.48 -19.08 -11.90
C GLU A 163 25.91 -19.38 -13.28
N ASP A 164 26.49 -18.74 -14.30
CA ASP A 164 26.32 -19.05 -15.71
C ASP A 164 27.18 -20.28 -16.11
N PRO A 165 26.96 -20.88 -17.29
CA PRO A 165 27.75 -22.03 -17.76
C PRO A 165 29.28 -21.84 -17.74
N ALA A 166 29.78 -20.61 -17.78
CA ALA A 166 31.21 -20.29 -17.70
C ALA A 166 31.72 -20.15 -16.25
N GLY A 167 30.83 -20.24 -15.25
CA GLY A 167 31.16 -20.09 -13.83
C GLY A 167 31.13 -18.64 -13.34
N GLU A 168 30.60 -17.70 -14.13
CA GLU A 168 30.45 -16.30 -13.75
C GLU A 168 29.08 -16.07 -13.08
N ALA A 169 29.01 -15.18 -12.10
CA ALA A 169 27.73 -14.88 -11.44
C ALA A 169 26.74 -14.25 -12.44
N LEU A 170 25.49 -14.74 -12.43
CA LEU A 170 24.43 -14.17 -13.25
C LEU A 170 24.14 -12.73 -12.81
N GLN A 171 24.06 -11.83 -13.80
CA GLN A 171 23.78 -10.41 -13.57
C GLN A 171 22.41 -10.03 -14.13
N VAL A 172 21.82 -8.99 -13.56
CA VAL A 172 20.51 -8.47 -13.92
C VAL A 172 20.55 -6.96 -14.05
N ARG A 173 19.78 -6.41 -14.98
CA ARG A 173 19.51 -4.97 -15.10
C ARG A 173 18.09 -4.73 -14.59
N ILE A 174 17.91 -3.80 -13.65
CA ILE A 174 16.58 -3.53 -13.09
C ILE A 174 16.24 -2.05 -13.22
N GLY A 175 15.03 -1.77 -13.70
CA GLY A 175 14.45 -0.43 -13.77
C GLY A 175 13.10 -0.35 -13.07
N LEU A 176 12.92 0.69 -12.26
CA LEU A 176 11.69 0.98 -11.55
C LEU A 176 11.14 2.37 -11.88
N ALA A 177 9.82 2.47 -11.99
CA ALA A 177 9.13 3.75 -12.11
C ALA A 177 7.75 3.71 -11.46
N THR A 178 7.36 4.79 -10.78
CA THR A 178 6.07 4.91 -10.09
C THR A 178 5.18 5.92 -10.79
N GLY A 179 3.93 5.56 -11.09
CA GLY A 179 2.99 6.50 -11.69
C GLY A 179 1.64 5.91 -12.04
N GLU A 180 0.81 6.72 -12.70
CA GLU A 180 -0.54 6.33 -13.08
C GLU A 180 -0.54 5.35 -14.26
N VAL A 181 -1.33 4.29 -14.13
CA VAL A 181 -1.64 3.31 -15.17
C VAL A 181 -3.14 3.09 -15.25
N VAL A 182 -3.59 2.65 -16.42
CA VAL A 182 -4.93 2.11 -16.66
C VAL A 182 -4.81 0.59 -16.65
N ALA A 183 -5.54 -0.07 -15.75
CA ALA A 183 -5.73 -1.50 -15.74
C ALA A 183 -7.06 -1.84 -16.39
N ALA A 184 -7.06 -2.46 -17.56
CA ALA A 184 -8.28 -2.82 -18.27
C ALA A 184 -8.19 -4.25 -18.83
N PRO A 185 -9.31 -4.99 -18.92
CA PRO A 185 -9.34 -6.26 -19.62
C PRO A 185 -9.07 -6.04 -21.11
N ARG A 186 -8.23 -6.90 -21.67
CA ARG A 186 -7.86 -6.94 -23.08
C ARG A 186 -8.18 -8.33 -23.60
N ASP A 187 -9.16 -8.40 -24.49
CA ASP A 187 -9.45 -9.64 -25.22
C ASP A 187 -8.48 -9.75 -26.40
N VAL A 188 -7.62 -10.76 -26.34
CA VAL A 188 -6.80 -11.17 -27.48
C VAL A 188 -7.10 -12.63 -27.76
N SER A 189 -7.67 -12.91 -28.93
CA SER A 189 -7.90 -14.27 -29.43
C SER A 189 -8.70 -15.18 -28.48
N GLY A 190 -9.64 -14.64 -27.71
CA GLY A 190 -10.53 -15.42 -26.85
C GLY A 190 -9.97 -15.73 -25.45
N SER A 191 -8.78 -15.21 -25.10
CA SER A 191 -8.31 -15.16 -23.70
C SER A 191 -8.51 -13.75 -23.15
N LEU A 192 -9.30 -13.63 -22.08
CA LEU A 192 -9.49 -12.38 -21.34
C LEU A 192 -8.30 -12.20 -20.40
N ASP A 193 -7.38 -11.31 -20.78
CA ASP A 193 -6.17 -11.02 -20.01
C ASP A 193 -6.20 -9.56 -19.56
N TRP A 194 -5.55 -9.20 -18.45
CA TRP A 194 -5.48 -7.79 -18.06
C TRP A 194 -4.34 -7.10 -18.80
N SER A 195 -4.49 -5.80 -19.03
CA SER A 195 -3.45 -4.96 -19.62
C SER A 195 -3.27 -3.71 -18.79
N LEU A 196 -2.04 -3.53 -18.32
CA LEU A 196 -1.58 -2.31 -17.67
C LEU A 196 -0.94 -1.38 -18.71
N THR A 197 -1.55 -0.22 -18.92
CA THR A 197 -1.05 0.79 -19.86
C THR A 197 -0.84 2.12 -19.13
N GLY A 198 0.37 2.66 -19.18
CA GLY A 198 0.66 3.99 -18.65
C GLY A 198 2.13 4.39 -18.80
N PRO A 199 2.44 5.69 -18.61
CA PRO A 199 3.82 6.19 -18.72
C PRO A 199 4.81 5.47 -17.79
N ALA A 200 4.37 5.09 -16.58
CA ALA A 200 5.21 4.39 -15.61
C ALA A 200 5.76 3.06 -16.16
N VAL A 201 4.92 2.24 -16.78
CA VAL A 201 5.33 0.96 -17.39
C VAL A 201 6.40 1.18 -18.46
N THR A 202 6.17 2.14 -19.37
CA THR A 202 7.14 2.43 -20.43
C THR A 202 8.42 3.08 -19.92
N THR A 203 8.35 3.81 -18.81
CA THR A 203 9.50 4.50 -18.20
C THR A 203 10.37 3.48 -17.48
N ALA A 204 9.79 2.58 -16.69
CA ALA A 204 10.53 1.51 -16.00
C ALA A 204 11.32 0.62 -16.98
N ALA A 205 10.70 0.19 -18.09
CA ALA A 205 11.39 -0.58 -19.12
C ALA A 205 12.57 0.17 -19.76
N ARG A 206 12.44 1.49 -19.94
CA ARG A 206 13.53 2.32 -20.49
C ARG A 206 14.64 2.54 -19.48
N ILE A 207 14.29 2.76 -18.22
CA ILE A 207 15.23 2.86 -17.11
C ILE A 207 16.05 1.57 -17.00
N GLN A 208 15.42 0.40 -17.11
CA GLN A 208 16.12 -0.89 -17.15
C GLN A 208 17.12 -0.96 -18.31
N GLY A 209 16.75 -0.46 -19.50
CA GLY A 209 17.63 -0.44 -20.65
C GLY A 209 18.85 0.50 -20.52
N GLU A 210 18.81 1.49 -19.62
CA GLU A 210 19.94 2.38 -19.30
C GLU A 210 20.85 1.81 -18.20
N ALA A 211 20.39 0.78 -17.46
CA ALA A 211 21.13 0.21 -16.36
C ALA A 211 22.30 -0.67 -16.84
N ALA A 212 23.46 -0.51 -16.21
CA ALA A 212 24.60 -1.40 -16.37
C ALA A 212 24.33 -2.78 -15.72
N PRO A 213 25.09 -3.83 -16.08
CA PRO A 213 24.96 -5.14 -15.43
C PRO A 213 25.06 -5.07 -13.90
N GLY A 214 24.06 -5.61 -13.19
CA GLY A 214 23.95 -5.58 -11.73
C GLY A 214 23.38 -4.27 -11.15
N GLU A 215 23.10 -3.28 -12.00
CA GLU A 215 22.58 -1.98 -11.58
C GLU A 215 21.06 -1.99 -11.44
N ILE A 216 20.58 -1.27 -10.42
CA ILE A 216 19.15 -1.01 -10.17
C ILE A 216 18.94 0.49 -10.25
N LEU A 217 18.07 0.92 -11.16
CA LEU A 217 17.77 2.33 -11.39
C LEU A 217 16.29 2.64 -11.09
N LEU A 218 16.05 3.81 -10.50
CA LEU A 218 14.73 4.32 -10.10
C LEU A 218 14.48 5.69 -10.74
N ASP A 219 13.21 6.01 -11.01
CA ASP A 219 12.81 7.41 -11.21
C ASP A 219 12.63 8.15 -9.88
N GLU A 220 12.54 9.48 -9.95
CA GLU A 220 12.33 10.34 -8.78
C GLU A 220 10.99 10.06 -8.08
N ALA A 221 9.95 9.63 -8.82
CA ALA A 221 8.65 9.31 -8.22
C ALA A 221 8.74 8.06 -7.33
N THR A 222 9.42 7.01 -7.78
CA THR A 222 9.70 5.80 -6.99
C THR A 222 10.55 6.14 -5.78
N ARG A 223 11.61 6.94 -5.92
CA ARG A 223 12.43 7.37 -4.77
C ARG A 223 11.60 8.15 -3.74
N ARG A 224 10.78 9.11 -4.16
CA ARG A 224 9.93 9.89 -3.25
C ARG A 224 8.91 9.00 -2.54
N ALA A 225 8.32 8.06 -3.26
CA ALA A 225 7.33 7.13 -2.72
C ALA A 225 7.93 6.07 -1.78
N ALA A 226 9.15 5.60 -2.04
CA ALA A 226 9.87 4.64 -1.19
C ALA A 226 10.52 5.26 0.06
N ARG A 227 10.49 6.60 0.20
CA ARG A 227 11.01 7.35 1.37
C ARG A 227 12.53 7.15 1.60
N LYS A 228 13.05 7.64 2.73
CA LYS A 228 14.50 7.74 3.05
C LYS A 228 15.16 6.42 3.51
N GLU A 229 14.51 5.28 3.27
CA GLU A 229 14.97 3.97 3.75
C GLU A 229 15.95 3.31 2.77
N LEU A 230 16.25 3.97 1.65
CA LEU A 230 17.11 3.45 0.59
C LEU A 230 18.47 4.15 0.59
N ASP A 231 19.55 3.37 0.46
CA ASP A 231 20.87 3.90 0.11
C ASP A 231 20.94 4.13 -1.40
N VAL A 232 21.06 5.40 -1.79
CA VAL A 232 20.89 5.83 -3.18
C VAL A 232 21.93 6.85 -3.63
N GLU A 233 22.32 6.74 -4.90
CA GLU A 233 23.20 7.68 -5.60
C GLU A 233 22.41 8.41 -6.70
N ASP A 234 22.44 9.75 -6.69
CA ASP A 234 21.74 10.56 -7.70
C ASP A 234 22.56 10.63 -8.99
N LEU A 235 21.96 10.21 -10.12
CA LEU A 235 22.60 10.21 -11.43
C LEU A 235 22.19 11.41 -12.30
N GLY A 236 21.37 12.31 -11.77
CA GLY A 236 20.89 13.51 -12.45
C GLY A 236 19.82 13.24 -13.52
N GLU A 237 19.53 14.27 -14.31
CA GLU A 237 18.53 14.22 -15.38
C GLU A 237 19.08 13.59 -16.65
N ARG A 238 18.33 12.62 -17.21
CA ARG A 238 18.66 11.97 -18.49
C ARG A 238 17.44 11.92 -19.40
N VAL A 239 17.65 12.15 -20.70
CA VAL A 239 16.62 11.97 -21.71
C VAL A 239 16.61 10.51 -22.14
N LEU A 240 15.63 9.75 -21.64
CA LEU A 240 15.45 8.35 -22.01
C LEU A 240 15.07 8.23 -23.49
N ARG A 241 15.52 7.17 -24.16
CA ARG A 241 15.23 6.92 -25.58
C ARG A 241 13.73 7.08 -25.88
N GLY A 242 13.39 7.96 -26.83
CA GLY A 242 12.01 8.20 -27.26
C GLY A 242 11.14 8.99 -26.27
N GLN A 243 11.72 9.64 -25.25
CA GLN A 243 11.03 10.64 -24.44
C GLN A 243 11.53 12.05 -24.80
N ARG A 244 10.64 13.04 -24.70
CA ARG A 244 10.99 14.46 -24.90
C ARG A 244 11.39 15.16 -23.61
N LYS A 245 10.87 14.68 -22.47
CA LYS A 245 11.16 15.24 -21.15
C LYS A 245 12.30 14.46 -20.52
N PRO A 246 13.28 15.13 -19.88
CA PRO A 246 14.27 14.46 -19.07
C PRO A 246 13.60 13.79 -17.86
N VAL A 247 14.17 12.67 -17.44
CA VAL A 247 13.80 11.93 -16.22
C VAL A 247 15.02 11.94 -15.31
N ARG A 248 14.85 12.33 -14.05
CA ARG A 248 15.91 12.21 -13.05
C ARG A 248 16.06 10.75 -12.63
N LEU A 249 17.25 10.21 -12.79
CA LEU A 249 17.57 8.82 -12.45
C LEU A 249 18.36 8.75 -11.16
N VAL A 250 18.05 7.71 -10.38
CA VAL A 250 18.69 7.43 -9.11
C VAL A 250 19.10 5.97 -9.09
N ARG A 251 20.35 5.70 -8.73
CA ARG A 251 20.85 4.35 -8.55
C ARG A 251 20.58 3.86 -7.14
N LEU A 252 20.02 2.66 -7.03
CA LEU A 252 19.82 1.98 -5.75
C LEU A 252 21.05 1.13 -5.43
N ILE A 253 21.79 1.55 -4.40
CA ILE A 253 23.04 0.89 -3.97
C ILE A 253 22.70 -0.32 -3.11
N GLY A 254 21.83 -0.16 -2.13
CA GLY A 254 21.48 -1.21 -1.19
C GLY A 254 20.26 -0.88 -0.35
N ASP A 255 19.93 -1.83 0.52
CA ASP A 255 19.15 -1.53 1.71
C ASP A 255 20.08 -0.74 2.64
N ALA A 256 19.57 0.28 3.34
CA ALA A 256 20.39 1.01 4.31
C ALA A 256 20.74 0.14 5.55
N GLY A 257 20.34 -1.13 5.55
CA GLY A 257 20.35 -2.06 6.67
C GLY A 257 19.10 -1.89 7.52
N PHE A 258 18.98 -2.65 8.62
CA PHE A 258 18.03 -2.26 9.67
C PHE A 258 18.46 -0.89 10.18
N GLN A 259 17.82 0.16 9.69
CA GLN A 259 17.96 1.50 10.23
C GLN A 259 16.73 1.74 11.08
N PRO A 260 16.90 1.98 12.39
CA PRO A 260 15.79 2.44 13.21
C PRO A 260 15.14 3.62 12.50
N TRP A 261 13.81 3.57 12.30
CA TRP A 261 13.09 4.67 11.68
C TRP A 261 13.52 6.00 12.33
N ARG A 262 14.14 6.89 11.55
CA ARG A 262 14.56 8.21 12.05
C ARG A 262 13.51 9.24 11.70
N PRO A 263 13.01 10.01 12.67
CA PRO A 263 12.05 11.06 12.38
C PRO A 263 12.65 12.10 11.43
N PRO A 264 11.86 12.63 10.47
CA PRO A 264 12.31 13.72 9.62
C PRO A 264 12.85 14.89 10.46
N ALA A 265 13.96 15.47 9.99
CA ALA A 265 14.52 16.68 10.59
C ALA A 265 13.48 17.81 10.63
N GLY A 266 13.41 18.51 11.76
CA GLY A 266 12.44 19.57 12.00
C GLY A 266 11.82 19.47 13.38
N ARG A 267 11.20 20.56 13.84
CA ARG A 267 10.52 20.62 15.12
C ARG A 267 9.27 19.73 15.11
N PHE A 268 9.01 19.02 16.20
CA PHE A 268 7.74 18.32 16.40
C PHE A 268 6.64 19.34 16.72
N ILE A 269 5.52 19.26 16.00
CA ILE A 269 4.45 20.26 16.01
C ILE A 269 3.18 19.62 16.56
N GLY A 270 2.55 20.33 17.48
CA GLY A 270 1.29 19.94 18.11
C GLY A 270 1.40 18.80 19.12
N ARG A 271 0.26 18.14 19.38
CA ARG A 271 0.17 16.90 20.18
C ARG A 271 0.60 17.01 21.64
N ARG A 272 0.45 18.20 22.24
CA ARG A 272 0.93 18.46 23.61
C ARG A 272 0.26 17.55 24.64
N ALA A 273 -1.04 17.28 24.50
CA ALA A 273 -1.80 16.45 25.43
C ALA A 273 -1.41 14.96 25.31
N GLU A 274 -1.29 14.47 24.08
CA GLU A 274 -0.88 13.10 23.78
C GLU A 274 0.55 12.84 24.25
N ARG A 275 1.48 13.74 23.96
CA ARG A 275 2.87 13.67 24.41
C ARG A 275 2.96 13.69 25.93
N ALA A 276 2.21 14.55 26.63
CA ALA A 276 2.22 14.62 28.09
C ALA A 276 1.84 13.29 28.76
N LYS A 277 0.87 12.54 28.20
CA LYS A 277 0.52 11.20 28.69
C LYS A 277 1.69 10.23 28.61
N LEU A 278 2.41 10.24 27.49
CA LEU A 278 3.54 9.34 27.24
C LEU A 278 4.77 9.73 28.08
N THR A 279 5.08 11.02 28.19
CA THR A 279 6.15 11.50 29.08
C THR A 279 5.89 11.14 30.54
N GLY A 280 4.63 11.11 30.98
CA GLY A 280 4.26 10.67 32.33
C GLY A 280 4.58 9.20 32.63
N LEU A 281 4.70 8.34 31.62
CA LEU A 281 5.22 6.98 31.79
C LEU A 281 6.74 7.00 31.96
N LEU A 282 7.46 7.72 31.11
CA LEU A 282 8.92 7.84 31.19
C LEU A 282 9.38 8.35 32.56
N THR A 283 8.69 9.36 33.10
CA THR A 283 9.00 9.91 34.42
C THR A 283 8.85 8.87 35.53
N ARG A 284 7.79 8.05 35.51
CA ARG A 284 7.56 6.99 36.52
C ARG A 284 8.57 5.85 36.39
N LEU A 285 8.94 5.48 35.17
CA LEU A 285 9.97 4.47 34.95
C LEU A 285 11.33 4.96 35.47
N ALA A 286 11.71 6.19 35.16
CA ALA A 286 13.00 6.75 35.58
C ALA A 286 13.08 7.00 37.10
N ALA A 287 11.98 7.40 37.74
CA ALA A 287 11.95 7.71 39.17
C ALA A 287 11.80 6.46 40.05
N ASP A 288 10.84 5.58 39.70
CA ASP A 288 10.35 4.52 40.59
C ASP A 288 10.60 3.11 40.04
N GLY A 289 11.20 2.98 38.84
CA GLY A 289 11.34 1.70 38.14
C GLY A 289 10.00 1.10 37.70
N GLN A 290 8.92 1.89 37.70
CA GLN A 290 7.58 1.43 37.31
C GLN A 290 7.46 1.35 35.80
N GLY A 291 7.40 0.12 35.27
CA GLY A 291 7.09 -0.15 33.88
C GLY A 291 5.68 0.26 33.47
N GLY A 292 5.35 0.02 32.21
CA GLY A 292 4.00 0.22 31.72
C GLY A 292 3.84 0.06 30.22
N ILE A 293 2.59 0.15 29.76
CA ILE A 293 2.25 0.00 28.35
C ILE A 293 1.50 1.23 27.88
N ALA A 294 1.91 1.79 26.74
CA ALA A 294 1.13 2.78 26.02
C ALA A 294 0.73 2.25 24.64
N PHE A 295 -0.52 2.46 24.28
CA PHE A 295 -1.05 2.11 22.97
C PHE A 295 -1.47 3.36 22.22
N VAL A 296 -0.75 3.66 21.14
CA VAL A 296 -0.95 4.82 20.27
C VAL A 296 -1.63 4.37 18.97
N GLU A 297 -2.89 4.77 18.82
CA GLU A 297 -3.70 4.44 17.64
C GLU A 297 -3.92 5.65 16.75
N GLY A 298 -3.94 5.44 15.44
CA GLY A 298 -4.30 6.47 14.48
C GLY A 298 -4.02 6.09 13.04
N ASP A 299 -4.61 6.84 12.12
CA ASP A 299 -4.54 6.58 10.68
C ASP A 299 -3.11 6.62 10.12
N ALA A 300 -2.94 6.10 8.91
CA ALA A 300 -1.68 6.20 8.18
C ALA A 300 -1.26 7.67 8.00
N GLY A 301 0.02 7.97 8.21
CA GLY A 301 0.57 9.32 8.07
C GLY A 301 0.16 10.33 9.16
N ILE A 302 -0.66 9.93 10.15
CA ILE A 302 -1.18 10.85 11.18
C ILE A 302 -0.11 11.35 12.17
N GLY A 303 1.07 10.73 12.17
CA GLY A 303 2.21 11.10 13.02
C GLY A 303 2.49 10.18 14.21
N LYS A 304 2.00 8.94 14.24
CA LYS A 304 2.27 7.95 15.31
C LYS A 304 3.77 7.76 15.56
N SER A 305 4.51 7.30 14.55
CA SER A 305 5.96 7.08 14.63
C SER A 305 6.68 8.38 15.02
N ARG A 306 6.25 9.52 14.48
CA ARG A 306 6.84 10.82 14.81
C ARG A 306 6.65 11.22 16.28
N LEU A 307 5.48 10.97 16.85
CA LEU A 307 5.20 11.18 18.27
C LEU A 307 6.06 10.27 19.15
N LEU A 308 6.16 8.99 18.80
CA LEU A 308 6.96 8.01 19.54
C LEU A 308 8.44 8.38 19.50
N ALA A 309 9.00 8.71 18.34
CA ALA A 309 10.42 9.07 18.25
C ALA A 309 10.76 10.43 18.88
N ASP A 310 9.79 11.36 18.99
CA ASP A 310 10.02 12.61 19.71
C ASP A 310 10.33 12.40 21.21
N LEU A 311 9.94 11.24 21.75
CA LEU A 311 10.20 10.86 23.14
C LEU A 311 11.59 10.27 23.37
N GLU A 312 12.29 9.82 22.32
CA GLU A 312 13.61 9.17 22.43
C GLU A 312 14.62 10.06 23.17
N GLY A 313 14.64 11.35 22.81
CA GLY A 313 15.51 12.33 23.45
C GLY A 313 15.19 12.56 24.93
N ASP A 314 13.91 12.51 25.31
CA ASP A 314 13.48 12.60 26.72
C ASP A 314 13.87 11.35 27.50
N ALA A 315 13.64 10.16 26.93
CA ALA A 315 13.98 8.88 27.53
C ALA A 315 15.49 8.77 27.79
N ARG A 316 16.33 9.10 26.79
CA ARG A 316 17.79 9.08 26.96
C ARG A 316 18.28 10.08 28.01
N ARG A 317 17.69 11.29 28.07
CA ARG A 317 18.03 12.27 29.12
C ARG A 317 17.64 11.78 30.53
N ALA A 318 16.61 10.96 30.62
CA ALA A 318 16.19 10.31 31.86
C ALA A 318 17.02 9.05 32.19
N GLY A 319 18.04 8.71 31.40
CA GLY A 319 18.89 7.54 31.61
C GLY A 319 18.26 6.22 31.21
N LEU A 320 17.19 6.24 30.40
CA LEU A 320 16.49 5.04 29.94
C LEU A 320 17.09 4.55 28.62
N ALA A 321 17.33 3.24 28.52
CA ALA A 321 17.66 2.60 27.24
C ALA A 321 16.47 2.71 26.27
N TRP A 322 16.74 2.81 24.97
CA TRP A 322 15.71 3.00 23.94
C TRP A 322 15.94 2.09 22.75
N THR A 323 14.96 1.24 22.47
CA THR A 323 14.96 0.30 21.35
C THR A 323 13.72 0.54 20.50
N TRP A 324 13.92 0.55 19.19
CA TRP A 324 12.84 0.74 18.23
C TRP A 324 12.72 -0.50 17.35
N VAL A 325 11.53 -1.08 17.27
CA VAL A 325 11.25 -2.26 16.44
C VAL A 325 10.11 -1.95 15.48
N ASP A 326 10.42 -1.99 14.19
CA ASP A 326 9.49 -1.77 13.09
C ASP A 326 8.83 -3.08 12.63
N ASN A 327 7.50 -3.07 12.50
CA ASN A 327 6.77 -4.12 11.79
C ASN A 327 6.43 -3.63 10.38
N VAL A 328 7.04 -4.24 9.36
CA VAL A 328 6.74 -3.84 7.96
C VAL A 328 5.62 -4.68 7.36
N SER A 329 4.93 -4.12 6.38
CA SER A 329 3.73 -4.71 5.78
C SER A 329 4.00 -5.89 4.85
N TYR A 330 5.22 -6.04 4.33
CA TYR A 330 5.65 -7.15 3.47
C TYR A 330 6.36 -8.25 4.26
N GLY A 331 6.34 -9.47 3.75
CA GLY A 331 6.96 -10.60 4.44
C GLY A 331 6.25 -10.96 5.75
N ALA A 332 4.99 -10.57 5.96
CA ALA A 332 4.20 -10.93 7.13
C ALA A 332 4.01 -12.47 7.30
N GLY A 333 4.32 -13.24 6.25
CA GLY A 333 4.40 -14.69 6.29
C GLY A 333 5.73 -15.25 6.84
N ASP A 334 6.75 -14.42 7.03
CA ASP A 334 8.06 -14.84 7.55
C ASP A 334 7.94 -15.05 9.08
N PRO A 335 8.10 -16.29 9.58
CA PRO A 335 7.84 -16.56 10.99
C PRO A 335 8.79 -15.81 11.94
N TYR A 336 8.28 -15.45 13.11
CA TYR A 336 9.05 -14.87 14.23
C TYR A 336 9.84 -13.61 13.85
N ARG A 337 9.35 -12.82 12.90
CA ARG A 337 10.05 -11.65 12.37
C ARG A 337 10.21 -10.55 13.41
N PHE A 338 9.17 -10.26 14.18
CA PHE A 338 9.25 -9.28 15.27
C PHE A 338 10.33 -9.68 16.29
N GLY A 339 10.36 -10.95 16.71
CA GLY A 339 11.38 -11.45 17.64
C GLY A 339 12.81 -11.34 17.08
N ARG A 340 13.01 -11.69 15.81
CA ARG A 340 14.32 -11.54 15.13
C ARG A 340 14.75 -10.08 15.04
N SER A 341 13.83 -9.18 14.69
CA SER A 341 14.12 -7.75 14.55
C SER A 341 14.45 -7.11 15.89
N LEU A 342 13.71 -7.47 16.95
CA LEU A 342 14.00 -7.04 18.33
C LEU A 342 15.40 -7.50 18.74
N ALA A 343 15.72 -8.78 18.58
CA ALA A 343 17.03 -9.31 18.94
C ALA A 343 18.19 -8.69 18.15
N GLN A 344 18.00 -8.45 16.85
CA GLN A 344 19.00 -7.79 16.01
C GLN A 344 19.23 -6.35 16.44
N THR A 345 18.16 -5.58 16.66
CA THR A 345 18.25 -4.17 17.08
C THR A 345 19.05 -4.03 18.38
N ILE A 346 18.76 -4.89 19.35
CA ILE A 346 19.44 -4.86 20.64
C ILE A 346 20.91 -5.28 20.47
N ALA A 347 21.20 -6.28 19.64
CA ALA A 347 22.59 -6.67 19.39
C ALA A 347 23.41 -5.56 18.71
N ASP A 348 22.79 -4.81 17.80
CA ASP A 348 23.39 -3.65 17.14
C ASP A 348 23.73 -2.54 18.15
N GLU A 349 22.88 -2.31 19.17
CA GLU A 349 23.18 -1.39 20.30
C GLU A 349 24.46 -1.79 21.04
N HIS A 350 24.77 -3.09 21.08
CA HIS A 350 25.96 -3.67 21.71
C HIS A 350 27.13 -3.91 20.74
N GLY A 351 26.98 -3.51 19.47
CA GLY A 351 28.04 -3.64 18.46
C GLY A 351 28.44 -5.09 18.14
N THR A 352 27.50 -6.03 18.24
CA THR A 352 27.72 -7.46 18.03
C THR A 352 26.58 -8.07 17.20
N ASP A 353 26.75 -9.30 16.70
CA ASP A 353 25.64 -10.03 16.10
C ASP A 353 24.65 -10.58 17.15
N SER A 354 23.40 -10.76 16.73
CA SER A 354 22.30 -11.21 17.58
C SER A 354 22.49 -12.62 18.15
N GLY A 355 23.15 -13.52 17.42
CA GLY A 355 23.47 -14.85 17.91
C GLY A 355 24.43 -14.80 19.09
N SER A 356 25.54 -14.07 18.95
CA SER A 356 26.53 -13.87 20.02
C SER A 356 25.92 -13.15 21.22
N PHE A 357 25.09 -12.14 20.99
CA PHE A 357 24.45 -11.39 22.09
C PHE A 357 23.46 -12.23 22.88
N ILE A 358 22.59 -12.97 22.19
CA ILE A 358 21.64 -13.88 22.86
C ILE A 358 22.41 -14.90 23.70
N ARG A 359 23.45 -15.53 23.15
CA ARG A 359 24.29 -16.47 23.91
C ARG A 359 24.82 -15.86 25.20
N ARG A 360 25.30 -14.62 25.14
CA ARG A 360 25.81 -13.91 26.32
C ARG A 360 24.72 -13.68 27.37
N LEU A 361 23.49 -13.39 26.95
CA LEU A 361 22.37 -13.10 27.85
C LEU A 361 21.76 -14.34 28.48
N ILE A 362 21.63 -15.44 27.73
CA ILE A 362 20.80 -16.58 28.15
C ILE A 362 21.59 -17.88 28.42
N LEU A 363 22.88 -17.95 28.04
CA LEU A 363 23.74 -19.10 28.33
C LEU A 363 24.65 -18.84 29.54
N THR A 364 24.08 -18.24 30.58
CA THR A 364 24.74 -17.96 31.85
C THR A 364 24.52 -19.09 32.85
N SER A 365 25.36 -19.17 33.90
CA SER A 365 25.34 -20.29 34.86
C SER A 365 24.11 -20.33 35.78
N ASP A 366 23.33 -19.25 35.80
CA ASP A 366 22.11 -19.04 36.59
C ASP A 366 20.83 -19.49 35.88
N VAL A 367 20.89 -19.77 34.57
CA VAL A 367 19.76 -20.33 33.81
C VAL A 367 19.70 -21.84 34.00
N ASP A 368 18.49 -22.39 34.18
CA ASP A 368 18.30 -23.83 34.29
C ASP A 368 18.83 -24.55 33.03
N PRO A 369 19.68 -25.60 33.17
CA PRO A 369 20.23 -26.32 32.02
C PRO A 369 19.17 -26.87 31.05
N HIS A 370 17.97 -27.20 31.54
CA HIS A 370 16.86 -27.65 30.71
C HIS A 370 16.32 -26.51 29.84
N ASP A 371 16.22 -25.29 30.39
CA ASP A 371 15.81 -24.11 29.64
C ASP A 371 16.90 -23.70 28.63
N VAL A 372 18.18 -23.82 28.99
CA VAL A 372 19.29 -23.60 28.04
C VAL A 372 19.13 -24.48 26.80
N VAL A 373 18.92 -25.79 26.96
CA VAL A 373 18.74 -26.72 25.83
C VAL A 373 17.52 -26.33 25.00
N ARG A 374 16.40 -26.06 25.67
CA ARG A 374 15.12 -25.71 25.04
C ARG A 374 15.20 -24.40 24.25
N TRP A 375 15.79 -23.36 24.82
CA TRP A 375 15.99 -22.06 24.20
C TRP A 375 16.96 -22.13 23.03
N THR A 376 18.06 -22.89 23.18
CA THR A 376 19.01 -23.15 22.09
C THR A 376 18.31 -23.79 20.88
N GLY A 377 17.46 -24.81 21.13
CA GLY A 377 16.64 -25.43 20.09
C GLY A 377 15.62 -24.46 19.46
N ALA A 378 15.02 -23.56 20.24
CA ALA A 378 14.10 -22.54 19.74
C ALA A 378 14.81 -21.52 18.82
N ILE A 379 16.01 -21.07 19.20
CA ILE A 379 16.80 -20.13 18.39
C ILE A 379 17.21 -20.79 17.07
N ALA A 380 17.70 -22.03 17.11
CA ALA A 380 18.03 -22.79 15.90
C ALA A 380 16.81 -22.97 14.98
N ALA A 381 15.59 -23.08 15.56
CA ALA A 381 14.36 -23.15 14.77
C ALA A 381 14.04 -21.83 14.05
N ILE A 382 14.26 -20.68 14.70
CA ILE A 382 13.98 -19.34 14.14
C ILE A 382 15.10 -18.85 13.20
N ALA A 383 16.35 -19.28 13.44
CA ALA A 383 17.53 -18.86 12.69
C ALA A 383 17.62 -19.47 11.29
N ARG A 384 17.02 -20.65 11.05
CA ARG A 384 17.18 -21.44 9.82
C ARG A 384 16.85 -20.74 8.49
N ASP A 385 16.05 -19.68 8.51
CA ASP A 385 15.59 -18.93 7.32
C ASP A 385 16.00 -17.44 7.33
N ALA A 386 16.93 -17.02 8.21
CA ALA A 386 17.38 -15.62 8.30
C ALA A 386 18.91 -15.51 8.27
N ALA A 387 19.42 -14.29 8.06
CA ALA A 387 20.81 -13.92 8.29
C ALA A 387 21.23 -13.98 9.79
N PHE A 388 20.61 -14.86 10.57
CA PHE A 388 20.93 -15.20 11.96
C PHE A 388 22.03 -16.27 11.91
N SER A 389 23.29 -15.84 11.73
CA SER A 389 24.42 -16.77 11.63
C SER A 389 24.77 -17.44 12.96
N GLY A 390 25.29 -18.65 12.90
CA GLY A 390 26.02 -19.26 14.00
C GLY A 390 25.19 -20.17 14.90
N TRP A 391 24.05 -20.70 14.45
CA TRP A 391 23.24 -21.71 15.18
C TRP A 391 23.05 -23.01 14.38
N GLU A 392 23.85 -23.20 13.33
CA GLU A 392 23.73 -24.33 12.41
C GLU A 392 24.10 -25.66 13.10
N ALA A 393 25.03 -25.62 14.06
CA ALA A 393 25.47 -26.78 14.82
C ALA A 393 24.39 -27.27 15.82
N GLU A 394 23.50 -26.39 16.23
CA GLU A 394 22.44 -26.64 17.22
C GLU A 394 21.11 -27.09 16.60
N ALA A 395 21.07 -27.29 15.28
CA ALA A 395 19.87 -27.75 14.58
C ALA A 395 19.30 -29.08 15.11
N SER A 396 20.15 -29.94 15.70
CA SER A 396 19.72 -31.19 16.33
C SER A 396 18.94 -31.02 17.64
N LEU A 397 18.99 -29.82 18.25
CA LEU A 397 18.29 -29.50 19.50
C LEU A 397 16.89 -28.94 19.27
N VAL A 398 16.51 -28.70 18.01
CA VAL A 398 15.17 -28.21 17.67
C VAL A 398 14.13 -29.25 18.10
N PRO A 399 13.15 -28.87 18.95
CA PRO A 399 12.07 -29.78 19.33
C PRO A 399 11.33 -30.34 18.10
N PRO A 400 10.97 -31.63 18.09
CA PRO A 400 10.27 -32.24 16.96
C PRO A 400 8.81 -31.76 16.84
N ASP A 401 8.18 -31.41 17.97
CA ASP A 401 6.82 -30.87 18.00
C ASP A 401 6.84 -29.33 17.84
N PRO A 402 6.17 -28.77 16.81
CA PRO A 402 6.01 -27.32 16.65
C PRO A 402 5.40 -26.60 17.85
N ALA A 403 4.57 -27.27 18.66
CA ALA A 403 4.00 -26.68 19.87
C ALA A 403 5.08 -26.44 20.94
N ASP A 404 6.00 -27.38 21.09
CA ASP A 404 7.13 -27.25 22.02
C ASP A 404 8.09 -26.16 21.57
N VAL A 405 8.31 -26.01 20.26
CA VAL A 405 9.06 -24.87 19.69
C VAL A 405 8.38 -23.55 20.07
N ALA A 406 7.08 -23.40 19.80
CA ALA A 406 6.37 -22.16 20.09
C ALA A 406 6.36 -21.82 21.59
N ALA A 407 6.24 -22.82 22.46
CA ALA A 407 6.33 -22.63 23.91
C ALA A 407 7.75 -22.26 24.35
N ALA A 408 8.77 -22.87 23.74
CA ALA A 408 10.18 -22.56 23.99
C ALA A 408 10.52 -21.13 23.56
N VAL A 409 10.01 -20.68 22.41
CA VAL A 409 10.18 -19.31 21.92
C VAL A 409 9.56 -18.29 22.87
N ARG A 410 8.36 -18.56 23.40
CA ARG A 410 7.73 -17.68 24.42
C ARG A 410 8.57 -17.59 25.69
N SER A 411 8.95 -18.74 26.24
CA SER A 411 9.80 -18.80 27.43
C SER A 411 11.16 -18.10 27.20
N LEU A 412 11.75 -18.26 26.02
CA LEU A 412 12.96 -17.56 25.60
C LEU A 412 12.74 -16.05 25.54
N ALA A 413 11.64 -15.58 24.94
CA ALA A 413 11.34 -14.15 24.84
C ALA A 413 11.23 -13.51 26.22
N HIS A 414 10.53 -14.17 27.15
CA HIS A 414 10.42 -13.74 28.55
C HIS A 414 11.81 -13.63 29.19
N GLY A 415 12.60 -14.71 29.16
CA GLY A 415 13.94 -14.74 29.73
C GLY A 415 14.87 -13.71 29.09
N TYR A 416 14.84 -13.57 27.77
CA TYR A 416 15.67 -12.61 27.04
C TYR A 416 15.42 -11.16 27.48
N VAL A 417 14.15 -10.75 27.61
CA VAL A 417 13.81 -9.39 28.06
C VAL A 417 14.17 -9.19 29.53
N GLU A 418 13.93 -10.18 30.39
CA GLU A 418 14.32 -10.14 31.81
C GLU A 418 15.83 -9.92 32.00
N HIS A 419 16.66 -10.77 31.39
CA HIS A 419 18.12 -10.68 31.51
C HIS A 419 18.67 -9.41 30.84
N LEU A 420 18.01 -8.93 29.77
CA LEU A 420 18.35 -7.64 29.16
C LEU A 420 18.15 -6.48 30.14
N LEU A 421 17.05 -6.47 30.90
CA LEU A 421 16.79 -5.43 31.90
C LEU A 421 17.77 -5.51 33.08
N ASP A 422 18.23 -6.71 33.46
CA ASP A 422 19.25 -6.87 34.48
C ASP A 422 20.64 -6.41 34.01
N LEU A 423 20.93 -6.57 32.72
CA LEU A 423 22.19 -6.11 32.10
C LEU A 423 22.22 -4.59 31.87
N ASP A 424 21.18 -4.05 31.23
CA ASP A 424 21.17 -2.66 30.72
C ASP A 424 20.34 -1.69 31.57
N GLY A 425 19.58 -2.21 32.54
CA GLY A 425 18.70 -1.42 33.39
C GLY A 425 17.36 -1.04 32.69
N PRO A 426 16.67 -0.02 33.22
CA PRO A 426 15.36 0.39 32.72
C PRO A 426 15.34 0.77 31.24
N ARG A 427 14.34 0.26 30.50
CA ARG A 427 14.29 0.36 29.04
C ARG A 427 12.91 0.77 28.51
N VAL A 428 12.91 1.44 27.37
CA VAL A 428 11.74 1.68 26.53
C VAL A 428 11.90 0.88 25.23
N ILE A 429 10.93 0.02 24.93
CA ILE A 429 10.84 -0.71 23.66
C ILE A 429 9.65 -0.15 22.88
N VAL A 430 9.92 0.43 21.73
CA VAL A 430 8.90 0.85 20.77
C VAL A 430 8.57 -0.29 19.83
N VAL A 431 7.29 -0.62 19.73
CA VAL A 431 6.72 -1.57 18.78
C VAL A 431 5.87 -0.77 17.80
N ASP A 432 6.45 -0.37 16.67
CA ASP A 432 5.73 0.44 15.68
C ASP A 432 4.95 -0.45 14.70
N ASP A 433 3.81 0.07 14.24
CA ASP A 433 2.90 -0.57 13.30
C ASP A 433 2.48 -2.03 13.66
N LEU A 434 2.09 -2.28 14.92
CA LEU A 434 1.68 -3.60 15.46
C LEU A 434 0.65 -4.36 14.60
N HIS A 435 -0.24 -3.67 13.90
CA HIS A 435 -1.17 -4.32 12.96
C HIS A 435 -0.50 -5.21 11.88
N TRP A 436 0.81 -5.06 11.65
CA TRP A 436 1.62 -5.93 10.78
C TRP A 436 2.36 -7.05 11.53
N LEU A 437 2.08 -7.26 12.82
CA LEU A 437 2.71 -8.31 13.63
C LEU A 437 2.48 -9.68 12.99
N ASP A 438 3.57 -10.43 12.78
CA ASP A 438 3.47 -11.79 12.28
C ASP A 438 2.79 -12.71 13.31
N PRO A 439 1.87 -13.62 12.89
CA PRO A 439 1.10 -14.43 13.85
C PRO A 439 1.96 -15.29 14.79
N SER A 440 3.13 -15.73 14.34
CA SER A 440 4.09 -16.50 15.14
C SER A 440 4.72 -15.70 16.28
N SER A 441 4.88 -14.39 16.11
CA SER A 441 5.43 -13.49 17.12
C SER A 441 4.41 -12.99 18.14
N ALA A 442 3.12 -13.30 18.00
CA ALA A 442 2.10 -12.91 18.97
C ALA A 442 2.49 -13.27 20.42
N GLY A 443 2.99 -14.49 20.62
CA GLY A 443 3.47 -14.93 21.92
C GLY A 443 4.69 -14.15 22.44
N ILE A 444 5.60 -13.71 21.56
CA ILE A 444 6.76 -12.89 21.94
C ILE A 444 6.30 -11.51 22.41
N PHE A 445 5.36 -10.91 21.67
CA PHE A 445 4.76 -9.63 22.03
C PHE A 445 3.97 -9.70 23.34
N GLU A 446 3.22 -10.78 23.57
CA GLU A 446 2.52 -11.02 24.84
C GLU A 446 3.49 -11.06 26.02
N GLU A 447 4.62 -11.78 25.91
CA GLU A 447 5.64 -11.83 26.97
C GLU A 447 6.29 -10.45 27.21
N LEU A 448 6.57 -9.69 26.16
CA LEU A 448 7.06 -8.31 26.28
C LEU A 448 6.09 -7.43 27.09
N VAL A 449 4.79 -7.57 26.82
CA VAL A 449 3.74 -6.83 27.53
C VAL A 449 3.62 -7.29 28.99
N GLU A 450 3.73 -8.59 29.28
CA GLU A 450 3.72 -9.08 30.67
C GLU A 450 4.93 -8.58 31.46
N VAL A 451 6.14 -8.64 30.89
CA VAL A 451 7.36 -8.12 31.54
C VAL A 451 7.25 -6.61 31.80
N ALA A 452 6.66 -5.84 30.87
CA ALA A 452 6.43 -4.40 31.05
C ALA A 452 5.51 -4.06 32.24
N ARG A 453 4.72 -5.01 32.75
CA ARG A 453 3.86 -4.79 33.93
C ARG A 453 4.59 -4.98 35.26
N SER A 454 5.58 -5.86 35.31
CA SER A 454 6.25 -6.28 36.54
C SER A 454 7.67 -5.75 36.67
N ARG A 455 8.28 -5.26 35.58
CA ARG A 455 9.69 -4.87 35.52
C ARG A 455 9.87 -3.44 35.02
N PRO A 456 11.08 -2.85 35.15
CA PRO A 456 11.41 -1.52 34.65
C PRO A 456 11.46 -1.42 33.11
N LEU A 457 10.34 -1.71 32.45
CA LEU A 457 10.19 -1.70 31.01
C LEU A 457 8.92 -0.93 30.61
N ILE A 458 9.06 -0.01 29.65
CA ILE A 458 7.92 0.57 28.94
C ILE A 458 7.81 -0.04 27.54
N ALA A 459 6.63 -0.57 27.21
CA ALA A 459 6.26 -0.92 25.84
C ALA A 459 5.43 0.22 25.21
N LEU A 460 6.00 0.92 24.23
CA LEU A 460 5.28 1.94 23.44
C LEU A 460 4.81 1.32 22.13
N VAL A 461 3.52 1.14 21.97
CA VAL A 461 2.95 0.37 20.85
C VAL A 461 2.19 1.29 19.91
N GLY A 462 2.62 1.37 18.65
CA GLY A 462 1.91 2.09 17.58
C GLY A 462 1.07 1.14 16.73
N SER A 463 -0.18 1.51 16.40
CA SER A 463 -0.99 0.72 15.45
C SER A 463 -2.03 1.53 14.68
N ARG A 464 -2.55 0.96 13.60
CA ARG A 464 -3.66 1.50 12.81
C ARG A 464 -4.99 0.87 13.25
N PRO A 465 -6.12 1.58 13.08
CA PRO A 465 -7.44 1.03 13.36
C PRO A 465 -7.89 0.12 12.19
N SER A 466 -7.23 -1.03 12.02
CA SER A 466 -7.46 -1.96 10.90
C SER A 466 -8.09 -3.29 11.30
N GLY A 467 -8.54 -3.43 12.55
CA GLY A 467 -9.10 -4.67 13.07
C GLY A 467 -9.35 -4.63 14.59
N PRO A 468 -9.70 -5.78 15.19
CA PRO A 468 -9.80 -5.88 16.65
C PRO A 468 -8.45 -5.59 17.31
N VAL A 469 -8.49 -4.90 18.44
CA VAL A 469 -7.30 -4.61 19.24
C VAL A 469 -6.74 -5.92 19.78
N HIS A 470 -5.41 -6.06 19.82
CA HIS A 470 -4.78 -7.25 20.38
C HIS A 470 -5.21 -7.43 21.86
N PRO A 471 -5.60 -8.63 22.32
CA PRO A 471 -6.14 -8.84 23.67
C PRO A 471 -5.23 -8.31 24.79
N ALA A 472 -3.91 -8.45 24.62
CA ALA A 472 -2.90 -7.93 25.55
C ALA A 472 -2.98 -6.40 25.78
N LEU A 473 -3.58 -5.65 24.85
CA LEU A 473 -3.76 -4.19 24.86
C LEU A 473 -5.17 -3.74 25.25
N GLU A 474 -6.09 -4.67 25.51
CA GLU A 474 -7.47 -4.38 25.91
C GLU A 474 -7.63 -4.10 27.40
N ARG A 475 -6.57 -4.31 28.18
CA ARG A 475 -6.60 -4.20 29.64
C ARG A 475 -6.56 -2.75 30.13
N ALA A 476 -7.11 -2.53 31.32
CA ALA A 476 -7.28 -1.21 31.91
C ALA A 476 -5.95 -0.52 32.31
N ASP A 477 -4.89 -1.28 32.50
CA ASP A 477 -3.54 -0.79 32.83
C ASP A 477 -2.80 -0.19 31.62
N VAL A 478 -3.35 -0.29 30.41
CA VAL A 478 -2.78 0.24 29.17
C VAL A 478 -3.18 1.70 28.96
N VAL A 479 -2.20 2.59 28.83
CA VAL A 479 -2.44 4.01 28.53
C VAL A 479 -2.79 4.17 27.05
N ARG A 480 -4.05 4.47 26.74
CA ARG A 480 -4.51 4.67 25.36
C ARG A 480 -4.38 6.12 24.89
N VAL A 481 -3.83 6.28 23.69
CA VAL A 481 -3.62 7.56 23.01
C VAL A 481 -4.14 7.44 21.58
N SER A 482 -5.27 8.08 21.28
CA SER A 482 -5.83 8.13 19.92
C SER A 482 -5.44 9.44 19.24
N LEU A 483 -4.85 9.36 18.05
CA LEU A 483 -4.42 10.52 17.28
C LEU A 483 -5.46 10.92 16.23
N GLY A 484 -6.02 12.12 16.36
CA GLY A 484 -6.82 12.80 15.32
C GLY A 484 -5.95 13.58 14.33
N GLY A 485 -6.52 14.38 13.42
CA GLY A 485 -5.73 15.36 12.64
C GLY A 485 -5.17 16.49 13.53
N LEU A 486 -4.11 17.16 13.06
CA LEU A 486 -3.65 18.44 13.62
C LEU A 486 -4.76 19.50 13.49
N ASP A 487 -4.86 20.40 14.46
CA ASP A 487 -5.79 21.52 14.35
C ASP A 487 -5.35 22.54 13.27
N GLU A 488 -6.16 23.57 13.03
CA GLU A 488 -5.88 24.58 12.01
C GLU A 488 -4.58 25.35 12.27
N SER A 489 -4.29 25.66 13.55
CA SER A 489 -3.08 26.38 13.95
C SER A 489 -1.84 25.49 13.76
N GLU A 490 -1.90 24.25 14.24
CA GLU A 490 -0.85 23.24 14.08
C GLU A 490 -0.60 22.90 12.61
N THR A 491 -1.66 22.91 11.78
CA THR A 491 -1.57 22.74 10.33
C THR A 491 -0.76 23.87 9.69
N GLY A 492 -1.05 25.13 10.05
CA GLY A 492 -0.29 26.29 9.60
C GLY A 492 1.17 26.26 10.03
N GLU A 493 1.44 25.88 11.28
CA GLU A 493 2.80 25.71 11.80
C GLU A 493 3.59 24.66 11.01
N LEU A 494 2.99 23.49 10.74
CA LEU A 494 3.63 22.43 9.97
C LEU A 494 3.84 22.85 8.52
N ALA A 495 2.87 23.50 7.91
CA ALA A 495 2.98 24.00 6.55
C ALA A 495 4.12 25.01 6.40
N ALA A 496 4.24 25.95 7.34
CA ALA A 496 5.32 26.93 7.34
C ALA A 496 6.69 26.27 7.50
N ALA A 497 6.79 25.28 8.40
CA ALA A 497 8.02 24.51 8.60
C ALA A 497 8.44 23.72 7.35
N VAL A 498 7.48 23.13 6.62
CA VAL A 498 7.74 22.38 5.38
C VAL A 498 8.09 23.31 4.22
N ALA A 499 7.39 24.44 4.08
CA ALA A 499 7.61 25.40 3.00
C ALA A 499 8.90 26.22 3.18
N GLY A 500 9.39 26.37 4.41
CA GLY A 500 10.43 27.35 4.74
C GLY A 500 9.94 28.80 4.56
N ALA A 501 8.62 29.00 4.53
CA ALA A 501 7.95 30.26 4.22
C ALA A 501 6.76 30.46 5.17
N ALA A 502 6.34 31.72 5.38
CA ALA A 502 5.18 31.98 6.25
C ALA A 502 3.87 31.56 5.55
N VAL A 503 2.92 31.07 6.33
CA VAL A 503 1.57 30.72 5.87
C VAL A 503 0.58 31.61 6.63
N ASP A 504 -0.34 32.26 5.92
CA ASP A 504 -1.42 33.02 6.58
C ASP A 504 -2.53 32.10 7.12
N SER A 505 -3.43 32.66 7.93
CA SER A 505 -4.51 31.91 8.55
C SER A 505 -5.54 31.38 7.55
N ASP A 506 -5.82 32.09 6.46
CA ASP A 506 -6.83 31.66 5.50
C ASP A 506 -6.32 30.47 4.67
N ASP A 507 -5.05 30.53 4.24
CA ASP A 507 -4.40 29.42 3.57
C ASP A 507 -4.16 28.24 4.51
N ALA A 508 -3.80 28.46 5.78
CA ALA A 508 -3.74 27.40 6.79
C ALA A 508 -5.11 26.71 6.96
N ARG A 509 -6.20 27.48 7.03
CA ARG A 509 -7.57 26.96 7.06
C ARG A 509 -7.92 26.15 5.81
N ARG A 510 -7.62 26.66 4.63
CA ARG A 510 -7.84 25.94 3.36
C ARG A 510 -7.06 24.63 3.33
N LEU A 511 -5.80 24.65 3.76
CA LEU A 511 -4.96 23.46 3.84
C LEU A 511 -5.52 22.47 4.86
N HIS A 512 -5.96 22.93 6.03
CA HIS A 512 -6.59 22.08 7.04
C HIS A 512 -7.87 21.43 6.49
N LEU A 513 -8.75 22.19 5.84
CA LEU A 513 -9.96 21.66 5.19
C LEU A 513 -9.63 20.66 4.07
N ARG A 514 -8.53 20.89 3.35
CA ARG A 514 -8.07 20.04 2.24
C ARG A 514 -7.30 18.80 2.70
N THR A 515 -6.79 18.74 3.93
CA THR A 515 -5.93 17.64 4.43
C THR A 515 -6.47 16.95 5.67
N GLY A 516 -7.51 17.52 6.30
CA GLY A 516 -8.09 17.02 7.54
C GLY A 516 -7.09 17.07 8.70
N GLY A 517 -6.08 17.94 8.61
CA GLY A 517 -5.00 18.01 9.58
C GLY A 517 -4.01 16.85 9.53
N ASN A 518 -4.05 15.97 8.52
CA ASN A 518 -3.12 14.85 8.44
C ASN A 518 -1.69 15.35 8.10
N PRO A 519 -0.69 15.17 8.97
CA PRO A 519 0.67 15.70 8.77
C PRO A 519 1.33 15.25 7.47
N LEU A 520 1.12 14.00 7.05
CA LEU A 520 1.64 13.50 5.78
C LEU A 520 1.02 14.26 4.61
N PHE A 521 -0.28 14.49 4.64
CA PHE A 521 -1.01 15.14 3.55
C PHE A 521 -0.65 16.63 3.47
N ILE A 522 -0.49 17.28 4.62
CA ILE A 522 0.01 18.65 4.74
C ILE A 522 1.39 18.74 4.08
N GLY A 523 2.33 17.89 4.48
CA GLY A 523 3.70 17.91 3.97
C GLY A 523 3.78 17.69 2.46
N GLU A 524 3.07 16.71 1.92
CA GLU A 524 3.06 16.42 0.48
C GLU A 524 2.39 17.54 -0.34
N THR A 525 1.28 18.08 0.15
CA THR A 525 0.57 19.18 -0.53
C THR A 525 1.42 20.43 -0.57
N VAL A 526 2.06 20.79 0.54
CA VAL A 526 2.94 21.97 0.62
C VAL A 526 4.15 21.81 -0.30
N ARG A 527 4.81 20.65 -0.31
CA ARG A 527 5.94 20.40 -1.22
C ARG A 527 5.55 20.53 -2.69
N ALA A 528 4.41 19.96 -3.08
CA ALA A 528 3.92 20.06 -4.46
C ALA A 528 3.65 21.53 -4.86
N ILE A 529 3.02 22.30 -3.98
CA ILE A 529 2.74 23.73 -4.21
C ILE A 529 4.04 24.56 -4.27
N VAL A 530 5.04 24.25 -3.44
CA VAL A 530 6.36 24.91 -3.46
C VAL A 530 7.12 24.57 -4.75
N ASP A 531 7.11 23.31 -5.19
CA ASP A 531 7.74 22.85 -6.44
C ASP A 531 7.13 23.58 -7.67
N GLU A 532 5.86 24.00 -7.60
CA GLU A 532 5.16 24.81 -8.61
C GLU A 532 5.48 26.31 -8.56
N GLY A 533 6.31 26.77 -7.61
CA GLY A 533 6.75 28.15 -7.49
C GLY A 533 5.75 29.08 -6.77
N ALA A 534 4.86 28.55 -5.96
CA ALA A 534 3.81 29.33 -5.28
C ALA A 534 4.27 30.06 -3.99
N VAL A 535 5.58 30.14 -3.76
CA VAL A 535 6.13 31.05 -2.74
C VAL A 535 6.25 32.43 -3.36
N GLY A 536 5.43 33.36 -2.88
CA GLY A 536 5.41 34.74 -3.36
C GLY A 536 6.73 35.47 -3.09
N THR A 537 6.91 36.60 -3.78
CA THR A 537 8.09 37.49 -3.56
C THR A 537 8.12 38.10 -2.15
N ASP A 538 6.99 38.08 -1.44
CA ASP A 538 6.84 38.46 -0.04
C ASP A 538 7.25 37.34 0.95
N GLY A 539 7.72 36.19 0.45
CA GLY A 539 8.16 35.05 1.25
C GLY A 539 7.00 34.28 1.90
N ARG A 540 5.79 34.40 1.36
CA ARG A 540 4.60 33.70 1.85
C ARG A 540 4.17 32.60 0.88
N LEU A 541 3.67 31.49 1.43
CA LEU A 541 3.06 30.42 0.65
C LEU A 541 1.60 30.80 0.33
N ALA A 542 1.26 30.89 -0.96
CA ALA A 542 -0.11 31.17 -1.39
C ALA A 542 -0.81 29.88 -1.85
N ILE A 543 -1.78 29.38 -1.07
CA ILE A 543 -2.57 28.18 -1.42
C ILE A 543 -3.78 28.57 -2.29
N SER A 544 -4.24 29.81 -2.15
CA SER A 544 -5.39 30.40 -2.84
C SER A 544 -5.29 30.37 -4.37
N GLY A 545 -4.08 30.48 -4.94
CA GLY A 545 -3.82 30.43 -6.39
C GLY A 545 -3.65 29.02 -6.95
N ALA A 546 -3.51 28.00 -6.10
CA ALA A 546 -3.21 26.63 -6.48
C ALA A 546 -4.48 25.77 -6.63
N SER A 547 -5.57 26.35 -7.18
CA SER A 547 -6.87 25.69 -7.34
C SER A 547 -6.84 24.44 -8.25
N GLY A 548 -5.70 24.16 -8.89
CA GLY A 548 -5.46 23.00 -9.74
C GLY A 548 -4.33 22.06 -9.29
N ALA A 549 -3.65 22.32 -8.16
CA ALA A 549 -2.51 21.48 -7.74
C ALA A 549 -2.94 20.02 -7.61
N GLU A 550 -2.42 19.16 -8.49
CA GLU A 550 -2.78 17.74 -8.53
C GLU A 550 -2.49 17.09 -7.18
N VAL A 551 -3.40 16.23 -6.72
CA VAL A 551 -3.15 15.42 -5.53
C VAL A 551 -1.88 14.59 -5.77
N PRO A 552 -0.82 14.74 -4.94
CA PRO A 552 0.43 14.02 -5.13
C PRO A 552 0.22 12.51 -5.30
N VAL A 553 1.03 11.90 -6.18
CA VAL A 553 0.94 10.47 -6.52
C VAL A 553 1.02 9.57 -5.27
N THR A 554 1.86 9.94 -4.31
CA THR A 554 2.03 9.28 -3.00
C THR A 554 0.74 9.24 -2.18
N LEU A 555 0.01 10.36 -2.17
CA LEU A 555 -1.26 10.49 -1.47
C LEU A 555 -2.39 9.69 -2.15
N ARG A 556 -2.37 9.66 -3.48
CA ARG A 556 -3.32 8.84 -4.26
C ARG A 556 -3.10 7.35 -4.05
N ALA A 557 -1.84 6.89 -3.95
CA ALA A 557 -1.51 5.50 -3.65
C ALA A 557 -2.08 5.08 -2.28
N LEU A 558 -1.84 5.88 -1.23
CA LEU A 558 -2.32 5.61 0.12
C LEU A 558 -3.86 5.54 0.20
N LEU A 559 -4.55 6.50 -0.42
CA LEU A 559 -6.01 6.50 -0.43
C LEU A 559 -6.59 5.39 -1.31
N GLY A 560 -5.88 5.00 -2.38
CA GLY A 560 -6.20 3.84 -3.20
C GLY A 560 -6.19 2.54 -2.41
N GLY A 561 -5.13 2.29 -1.63
CA GLY A 561 -5.02 1.10 -0.77
C GLY A 561 -6.14 1.03 0.28
N ARG A 562 -6.47 2.18 0.89
CA ARG A 562 -7.62 2.28 1.81
C ARG A 562 -8.96 1.92 1.17
N ILE A 563 -9.18 2.35 -0.07
CA ILE A 563 -10.40 2.00 -0.81
C ILE A 563 -10.38 0.51 -1.19
N ASP A 564 -9.22 -0.03 -1.60
CA ASP A 564 -9.08 -1.43 -1.98
C ASP A 564 -9.28 -2.43 -0.83
N ALA A 565 -8.97 -2.03 0.40
CA ALA A 565 -9.23 -2.83 1.60
C ALA A 565 -10.74 -2.99 1.92
N LEU A 566 -11.62 -2.22 1.27
CA LEU A 566 -13.07 -2.33 1.44
C LEU A 566 -13.64 -3.54 0.68
N THR A 567 -14.83 -3.96 1.10
CA THR A 567 -15.59 -4.97 0.35
C THR A 567 -15.88 -4.49 -1.08
N PRO A 568 -16.05 -5.40 -2.07
CA PRO A 568 -16.35 -5.00 -3.46
C PRO A 568 -17.54 -4.04 -3.57
N MET A 569 -18.62 -4.30 -2.83
CA MET A 569 -19.78 -3.42 -2.80
C MET A 569 -19.47 -2.06 -2.13
N GLY A 570 -18.65 -2.04 -1.07
CA GLY A 570 -18.22 -0.80 -0.43
C GLY A 570 -17.46 0.12 -1.39
N ARG A 571 -16.57 -0.45 -2.22
CA ARG A 571 -15.86 0.29 -3.28
C ARG A 571 -16.80 0.86 -4.33
N THR A 572 -17.75 0.05 -4.78
CA THR A 572 -18.77 0.46 -5.75
C THR A 572 -19.60 1.63 -5.22
N VAL A 573 -20.04 1.58 -3.96
CA VAL A 573 -20.78 2.67 -3.29
C VAL A 573 -19.94 3.95 -3.23
N LEU A 574 -18.67 3.89 -2.84
CA LEU A 574 -17.80 5.07 -2.81
C LEU A 574 -17.56 5.65 -4.21
N ARG A 575 -17.36 4.79 -5.22
CA ARG A 575 -17.19 5.22 -6.62
C ARG A 575 -18.43 5.95 -7.13
N VAL A 576 -19.63 5.40 -6.93
CA VAL A 576 -20.89 6.07 -7.30
C VAL A 576 -21.09 7.36 -6.49
N GLY A 577 -20.88 7.30 -5.17
CA GLY A 577 -20.95 8.46 -4.28
C GLY A 577 -20.04 9.59 -4.73
N SER A 578 -18.83 9.28 -5.18
CA SER A 578 -17.86 10.27 -5.68
C SER A 578 -18.30 10.94 -6.99
N VAL A 579 -19.13 10.28 -7.80
CA VAL A 579 -19.72 10.88 -9.00
C VAL A 579 -20.87 11.81 -8.63
N ILE A 580 -21.67 11.46 -7.62
CA ILE A 580 -22.76 12.29 -7.09
C ILE A 580 -22.19 13.57 -6.45
N GLY A 581 -21.14 13.43 -5.65
CA GLY A 581 -20.36 14.53 -5.09
C GLY A 581 -19.94 14.29 -3.63
N MET A 582 -19.41 15.36 -3.00
CA MET A 582 -18.90 15.33 -1.62
C MET A 582 -19.96 14.91 -0.58
N THR A 583 -21.23 15.14 -0.88
CA THR A 583 -22.38 14.70 -0.07
C THR A 583 -23.35 13.96 -0.99
N PHE A 584 -23.85 12.82 -0.55
CA PHE A 584 -24.76 11.98 -1.31
C PHE A 584 -25.80 11.32 -0.40
N ARG A 585 -26.85 10.76 -1.00
CA ARG A 585 -27.91 10.02 -0.29
C ARG A 585 -27.94 8.58 -0.74
N GLU A 586 -28.21 7.67 0.19
CA GLU A 586 -28.33 6.22 -0.07
C GLU A 586 -29.29 5.95 -1.24
N ALA A 587 -30.48 6.57 -1.21
CA ALA A 587 -31.51 6.39 -2.23
C ALA A 587 -31.08 6.81 -3.65
N ILE A 588 -30.07 7.68 -3.82
CA ILE A 588 -29.56 8.04 -5.16
C ILE A 588 -28.50 7.03 -5.60
N VAL A 589 -27.65 6.58 -4.67
CA VAL A 589 -26.66 5.53 -4.95
C VAL A 589 -27.37 4.24 -5.37
N GLU A 590 -28.37 3.81 -4.61
CA GLU A 590 -29.15 2.60 -4.89
C GLU A 590 -29.90 2.67 -6.22
N ASP A 591 -30.49 3.83 -6.56
CA ASP A 591 -31.14 4.05 -7.86
C ASP A 591 -30.18 3.93 -9.04
N VAL A 592 -28.94 4.38 -8.87
CA VAL A 592 -27.87 4.31 -9.89
C VAL A 592 -27.35 2.89 -10.03
N LEU A 593 -27.26 2.15 -8.92
CA LEU A 593 -26.87 0.73 -8.89
C LEU A 593 -27.98 -0.19 -9.39
N GLY A 594 -29.24 0.19 -9.19
CA GLY A 594 -30.41 -0.63 -9.51
C GLY A 594 -30.69 -1.72 -8.47
N GLU A 595 -30.03 -1.68 -7.31
CA GLU A 595 -30.23 -2.62 -6.20
C GLU A 595 -30.09 -1.90 -4.85
N ALA A 596 -30.77 -2.43 -3.83
CA ALA A 596 -30.70 -1.90 -2.47
C ALA A 596 -29.37 -2.28 -1.82
N VAL A 597 -28.75 -1.31 -1.16
CA VAL A 597 -27.49 -1.48 -0.44
C VAL A 597 -27.83 -1.49 1.05
N GLY A 598 -27.77 -2.66 1.68
CA GLY A 598 -28.18 -2.81 3.08
C GLY A 598 -27.51 -1.77 4.02
N PRO A 599 -28.24 -1.17 4.99
CA PRO A 599 -27.77 -0.03 5.81
C PRO A 599 -26.42 -0.27 6.49
N SER A 600 -26.19 -1.50 6.94
CA SER A 600 -24.94 -1.91 7.59
C SER A 600 -23.69 -1.67 6.75
N LEU A 601 -23.79 -1.56 5.42
CA LEU A 601 -22.62 -1.25 4.59
C LEU A 601 -22.19 0.21 4.74
N TYR A 602 -23.13 1.16 4.78
CA TYR A 602 -22.81 2.57 4.97
C TYR A 602 -22.23 2.82 6.37
N GLU A 603 -22.76 2.14 7.38
CA GLU A 603 -22.21 2.13 8.74
C GLU A 603 -20.77 1.62 8.76
N ARG A 604 -20.48 0.48 8.10
CA ARG A 604 -19.09 -0.03 7.96
C ARG A 604 -18.16 0.94 7.22
N LEU A 605 -18.66 1.66 6.20
CA LEU A 605 -17.87 2.69 5.50
C LEU A 605 -17.59 3.88 6.43
N ALA A 606 -18.50 4.21 7.34
CA ALA A 606 -18.30 5.25 8.35
C ALA A 606 -17.31 4.82 9.44
N GLU A 607 -17.40 3.57 9.91
CA GLU A 607 -16.44 2.94 10.82
C GLU A 607 -15.03 2.91 10.22
N ALA A 608 -14.91 2.59 8.92
CA ALA A 608 -13.65 2.67 8.17
C ALA A 608 -13.18 4.11 7.88
N ALA A 609 -13.86 5.12 8.45
CA ALA A 609 -13.57 6.54 8.32
C ALA A 609 -13.56 7.05 6.86
N MET A 610 -14.37 6.45 5.97
CA MET A 610 -14.51 6.90 4.58
C MET A 610 -15.56 8.00 4.45
N ILE A 611 -16.68 7.82 5.15
CA ILE A 611 -17.84 8.72 5.13
C ILE A 611 -18.29 9.07 6.55
N LEU A 612 -19.13 10.10 6.67
CA LEU A 612 -19.76 10.53 7.92
C LEU A 612 -21.25 10.73 7.68
N PRO A 613 -22.11 10.40 8.67
CA PRO A 613 -23.53 10.67 8.58
C PRO A 613 -23.77 12.18 8.60
N VAL A 614 -24.68 12.65 7.75
CA VAL A 614 -25.12 14.05 7.68
C VAL A 614 -26.46 14.19 8.40
N ASP A 615 -27.35 13.22 8.24
CA ASP A 615 -28.66 13.18 8.85
C ASP A 615 -29.15 11.74 9.05
N ALA A 616 -30.21 11.57 9.84
CA ALA A 616 -30.83 10.27 10.10
C ALA A 616 -31.67 9.74 8.91
N ARG A 617 -31.68 10.42 7.76
CA ARG A 617 -32.49 10.08 6.57
C ARG A 617 -31.62 9.50 5.44
N GLY A 618 -30.52 8.83 5.78
CA GLY A 618 -29.60 8.22 4.83
C GLY A 618 -28.75 9.23 4.05
N GLY A 619 -28.47 10.39 4.65
CA GLY A 619 -27.52 11.37 4.12
C GLY A 619 -26.10 11.10 4.59
N TRP A 620 -25.16 11.05 3.65
CA TRP A 620 -23.74 10.80 3.92
C TRP A 620 -22.86 11.86 3.24
N ARG A 621 -21.74 12.18 3.87
CA ARG A 621 -20.66 12.97 3.25
C ARG A 621 -19.37 12.19 3.30
N PHE A 622 -18.51 12.38 2.31
CA PHE A 622 -17.14 11.92 2.45
C PHE A 622 -16.51 12.57 3.68
N ARG A 623 -15.78 11.78 4.47
CA ARG A 623 -15.07 12.32 5.64
C ARG A 623 -14.09 13.40 5.21
N HIS A 624 -13.50 13.22 4.03
CA HIS A 624 -12.43 14.06 3.53
C HIS A 624 -12.45 14.23 1.99
N PRO A 625 -12.21 15.44 1.43
CA PRO A 625 -12.22 15.67 -0.03
C PRO A 625 -11.24 14.79 -0.80
N LEU A 626 -10.09 14.45 -0.23
CA LEU A 626 -9.13 13.55 -0.89
C LEU A 626 -9.66 12.12 -1.07
N ILE A 627 -10.51 11.62 -0.16
CA ILE A 627 -11.12 10.27 -0.31
C ILE A 627 -12.09 10.31 -1.49
N HIS A 628 -12.89 11.38 -1.59
CA HIS A 628 -13.74 11.64 -2.74
C HIS A 628 -12.93 11.67 -4.04
N ASP A 629 -11.84 12.46 -4.08
CA ASP A 629 -11.01 12.61 -5.28
C ASP A 629 -10.32 11.30 -5.68
N ALA A 630 -9.83 10.53 -4.70
CA ALA A 630 -9.24 9.21 -4.94
C ALA A 630 -10.26 8.24 -5.55
N ALA A 631 -11.47 8.18 -5.00
CA ALA A 631 -12.56 7.36 -5.53
C ALA A 631 -12.95 7.80 -6.95
N TYR A 632 -13.15 9.10 -7.16
CA TYR A 632 -13.58 9.66 -8.46
C TYR A 632 -12.52 9.48 -9.55
N ARG A 633 -11.25 9.74 -9.25
CA ARG A 633 -10.15 9.62 -10.22
C ARG A 633 -9.75 8.17 -10.50
N SER A 634 -10.13 7.21 -9.64
CA SER A 634 -9.94 5.78 -9.91
C SER A 634 -10.79 5.29 -11.08
N LEU A 635 -11.90 5.98 -11.39
CA LEU A 635 -12.78 5.62 -12.50
C LEU A 635 -12.14 5.93 -13.85
N LEU A 636 -12.37 5.06 -14.83
CA LEU A 636 -12.07 5.36 -16.23
C LEU A 636 -12.92 6.53 -16.73
N ALA A 637 -12.45 7.24 -17.75
CA ALA A 637 -13.19 8.35 -18.33
C ALA A 637 -14.57 7.91 -18.87
N SER A 638 -14.63 6.74 -19.51
CA SER A 638 -15.87 6.12 -20.00
C SER A 638 -16.86 5.81 -18.88
N ASP A 639 -16.35 5.30 -17.75
CA ASP A 639 -17.18 4.91 -16.61
C ASP A 639 -17.70 6.13 -15.89
N ARG A 640 -16.88 7.18 -15.73
CA ARG A 640 -17.32 8.48 -15.23
C ARG A 640 -18.46 9.03 -16.08
N MET A 641 -18.30 9.07 -17.41
CA MET A 641 -19.36 9.55 -18.31
C MET A 641 -20.64 8.74 -18.13
N THR A 642 -20.54 7.41 -18.12
CA THR A 642 -21.69 6.50 -17.92
C THR A 642 -22.40 6.76 -16.58
N LEU A 643 -21.64 6.89 -15.49
CA LEU A 643 -22.19 7.17 -14.17
C LEU A 643 -22.81 8.56 -14.09
N HIS A 644 -22.18 9.58 -14.68
CA HIS A 644 -22.75 10.92 -14.77
C HIS A 644 -24.08 10.93 -15.54
N THR A 645 -24.18 10.19 -16.66
CA THR A 645 -25.45 10.00 -17.39
C THR A 645 -26.52 9.38 -16.50
N ARG A 646 -26.20 8.25 -15.84
CA ARG A 646 -27.15 7.55 -14.95
C ARG A 646 -27.61 8.43 -13.79
N VAL A 647 -26.69 9.16 -13.16
CA VAL A 647 -27.03 10.10 -12.07
C VAL A 647 -27.97 11.18 -12.58
N ALA A 648 -27.67 11.80 -13.73
CA ALA A 648 -28.54 12.82 -14.32
C ALA A 648 -29.93 12.26 -14.66
N ASP A 649 -30.01 11.08 -15.30
CA ASP A 649 -31.28 10.42 -15.63
C ASP A 649 -32.13 10.16 -14.38
N ARG A 650 -31.52 9.72 -13.28
CA ARG A 650 -32.23 9.45 -12.01
C ARG A 650 -32.69 10.71 -11.31
N ILE A 651 -31.89 11.78 -11.32
CA ILE A 651 -32.30 13.07 -10.74
C ILE A 651 -33.49 13.64 -11.52
N GLU A 652 -33.42 13.66 -12.85
CA GLU A 652 -34.51 14.15 -13.71
C GLU A 652 -35.79 13.31 -13.57
N ALA A 653 -35.67 11.99 -13.48
CA ALA A 653 -36.83 11.12 -13.30
C ALA A 653 -37.56 11.35 -11.96
N ARG A 654 -36.82 11.67 -10.90
CA ARG A 654 -37.40 11.99 -9.59
C ARG A 654 -37.95 13.41 -9.52
N GLN A 655 -37.28 14.36 -10.16
CA GLN A 655 -37.61 15.78 -10.14
C GLN A 655 -37.33 16.39 -11.54
N PRO A 656 -38.33 16.43 -12.43
CA PRO A 656 -38.18 16.99 -13.77
C PRO A 656 -37.78 18.47 -13.77
N ASP A 657 -38.27 19.24 -12.79
CA ASP A 657 -37.88 20.62 -12.48
C ASP A 657 -36.88 20.70 -11.32
N GLY A 658 -36.12 19.63 -11.09
CA GLY A 658 -35.15 19.49 -10.00
C GLY A 658 -33.98 20.48 -10.09
N PRO A 659 -32.91 20.29 -9.29
CA PRO A 659 -31.80 21.24 -9.22
C PRO A 659 -31.08 21.37 -10.57
N VAL A 660 -31.50 22.34 -11.39
CA VAL A 660 -31.09 22.55 -12.79
C VAL A 660 -29.57 22.59 -12.92
N ALA A 661 -28.90 23.33 -12.03
CA ALA A 661 -27.44 23.43 -12.01
C ALA A 661 -26.74 22.09 -11.73
N THR A 662 -27.31 21.24 -10.89
CA THR A 662 -26.76 19.90 -10.60
C THR A 662 -26.91 18.99 -11.82
N ILE A 663 -28.09 18.96 -12.43
CA ILE A 663 -28.36 18.16 -13.63
C ILE A 663 -27.46 18.61 -14.78
N ALA A 664 -27.35 19.93 -15.00
CA ALA A 664 -26.47 20.53 -15.99
C ALA A 664 -25.01 20.07 -15.84
N ARG A 665 -24.50 20.05 -14.59
CA ARG A 665 -23.13 19.60 -14.29
C ARG A 665 -22.92 18.13 -14.62
N HIS A 666 -23.86 17.26 -14.27
CA HIS A 666 -23.74 15.83 -14.62
C HIS A 666 -23.84 15.60 -16.13
N ARG A 667 -24.74 16.30 -16.85
CA ARG A 667 -24.82 16.20 -18.32
C ARG A 667 -23.55 16.70 -19.01
N ALA A 668 -23.00 17.83 -18.55
CA ALA A 668 -21.72 18.35 -19.02
C ALA A 668 -20.58 17.34 -18.80
N ALA A 669 -20.47 16.79 -17.60
CA ALA A 669 -19.46 15.77 -17.26
C ALA A 669 -19.67 14.43 -17.99
N ALA A 670 -20.89 14.14 -18.44
CA ALA A 670 -21.20 13.01 -19.30
C ALA A 670 -20.85 13.23 -20.78
N GLY A 671 -20.46 14.46 -21.17
CA GLY A 671 -20.23 14.83 -22.57
C GLY A 671 -21.52 15.03 -23.38
N ASP A 672 -22.67 15.13 -22.73
CA ASP A 672 -23.99 15.31 -23.33
C ASP A 672 -24.26 16.81 -23.55
N ALA A 673 -23.53 17.41 -24.49
CA ALA A 673 -23.58 18.85 -24.76
C ALA A 673 -25.00 19.33 -25.15
N GLU A 674 -25.74 18.53 -25.92
CA GLU A 674 -27.08 18.85 -26.40
C GLU A 674 -28.05 19.09 -25.25
N ARG A 675 -28.02 18.24 -24.21
CA ARG A 675 -28.87 18.39 -23.03
C ARG A 675 -28.25 19.33 -21.98
N ALA A 676 -26.92 19.41 -21.91
CA ALA A 676 -26.23 20.24 -20.93
C ALA A 676 -26.37 21.74 -21.21
N ILE A 677 -26.18 22.20 -22.45
CA ILE A 677 -26.14 23.62 -22.80
C ILE A 677 -27.44 24.36 -22.39
N PRO A 678 -28.65 23.87 -22.73
CA PRO A 678 -29.89 24.53 -22.31
C PRO A 678 -30.05 24.60 -20.78
N LEU A 679 -29.61 23.56 -20.07
CA LEU A 679 -29.67 23.51 -18.60
C LEU A 679 -28.64 24.46 -17.96
N LEU A 680 -27.43 24.57 -18.51
CA LEU A 680 -26.40 25.51 -18.07
C LEU A 680 -26.86 26.96 -18.23
N LEU A 681 -27.52 27.29 -19.35
CA LEU A 681 -28.06 28.64 -19.58
C LEU A 681 -29.21 28.97 -18.61
N ARG A 682 -30.10 28.01 -18.36
CA ARG A 682 -31.15 28.16 -17.32
C ARG A 682 -30.56 28.32 -15.92
N ALA A 683 -29.49 27.58 -15.59
CA ALA A 683 -28.78 27.74 -14.32
C ALA A 683 -28.10 29.10 -14.20
N ALA A 684 -27.54 29.62 -15.29
CA ALA A 684 -26.99 30.98 -15.36
C ALA A 684 -28.07 32.04 -15.11
N GLU A 685 -29.22 31.94 -15.77
CA GLU A 685 -30.35 32.86 -15.56
C GLU A 685 -30.86 32.82 -14.11
N GLN A 686 -30.94 31.63 -13.51
CA GLN A 686 -31.30 31.48 -12.09
C GLN A 686 -30.27 32.15 -11.18
N ALA A 687 -28.98 31.98 -11.43
CA ALA A 687 -27.91 32.62 -10.69
C ALA A 687 -27.91 34.16 -10.86
N GLU A 688 -28.12 34.66 -12.08
CA GLU A 688 -28.27 36.09 -12.38
C GLU A 688 -29.46 36.69 -11.61
N SER A 689 -30.59 35.98 -11.53
CA SER A 689 -31.80 36.46 -10.83
C SER A 689 -31.62 36.70 -9.33
N VAL A 690 -30.58 36.09 -8.73
CA VAL A 690 -30.24 36.24 -7.31
C VAL A 690 -28.92 37.00 -7.09
N GLY A 691 -28.34 37.60 -8.15
CA GLY A 691 -27.12 38.39 -8.07
C GLY A 691 -25.82 37.57 -7.96
N ALA A 692 -25.85 36.27 -8.24
CA ALA A 692 -24.69 35.38 -8.21
C ALA A 692 -23.91 35.42 -9.55
N SER A 693 -23.34 36.58 -9.87
CA SER A 693 -22.72 36.86 -11.18
C SER A 693 -21.50 36.00 -11.49
N ALA A 694 -20.72 35.59 -10.49
CA ALA A 694 -19.55 34.73 -10.69
C ALA A 694 -19.94 33.31 -11.10
N GLU A 695 -20.96 32.76 -10.44
CA GLU A 695 -21.54 31.45 -10.73
C GLU A 695 -22.25 31.44 -12.08
N ALA A 696 -23.00 32.50 -12.38
CA ALA A 696 -23.64 32.68 -13.68
C ALA A 696 -22.61 32.68 -14.82
N ALA A 697 -21.53 33.46 -14.68
CA ALA A 697 -20.43 33.45 -15.65
C ALA A 697 -19.83 32.04 -15.79
N GLY A 698 -19.56 31.33 -14.69
CA GLY A 698 -19.01 29.97 -14.73
C GLY A 698 -19.90 28.95 -15.47
N TYR A 699 -21.23 29.05 -15.35
CA TYR A 699 -22.15 28.21 -16.13
C TYR A 699 -22.10 28.54 -17.62
N ILE A 700 -22.03 29.83 -17.99
CA ILE A 700 -21.94 30.28 -19.39
C ILE A 700 -20.60 29.86 -20.01
N GLU A 701 -19.48 29.96 -19.28
CA GLU A 701 -18.16 29.50 -19.73
C GLU A 701 -18.15 27.98 -19.99
N THR A 702 -18.80 27.21 -19.11
CA THR A 702 -18.95 25.77 -19.28
C THR A 702 -19.79 25.46 -20.53
N ALA A 703 -20.87 26.21 -20.79
CA ALA A 703 -21.68 26.04 -22.00
C ALA A 703 -20.88 26.40 -23.26
N ALA A 704 -20.09 27.48 -23.23
CA ALA A 704 -19.22 27.88 -24.32
C ALA A 704 -18.15 26.84 -24.66
N ALA A 705 -17.61 26.16 -23.65
CA ALA A 705 -16.62 25.09 -23.83
C ALA A 705 -17.20 23.81 -24.44
N LEU A 706 -18.51 23.58 -24.30
CA LEU A 706 -19.22 22.43 -24.88
C LEU A 706 -19.79 22.70 -26.27
N GLU A 707 -19.96 23.97 -26.63
CA GLU A 707 -20.51 24.40 -27.91
C GLU A 707 -19.51 24.12 -29.05
N ARG A 708 -19.99 23.47 -30.11
CA ARG A 708 -19.18 23.10 -31.27
C ARG A 708 -19.20 24.17 -32.35
N ASP A 709 -20.26 24.98 -32.40
CA ASP A 709 -20.32 26.13 -33.29
C ASP A 709 -19.44 27.27 -32.75
N THR A 710 -18.40 27.61 -33.51
CA THR A 710 -17.40 28.60 -33.10
C THR A 710 -17.96 30.00 -32.90
N GLU A 711 -18.99 30.41 -33.66
CA GLU A 711 -19.60 31.72 -33.50
C GLU A 711 -20.53 31.75 -32.28
N ALA A 712 -21.28 30.68 -32.05
CA ALA A 712 -22.11 30.54 -30.85
C ALA A 712 -21.27 30.47 -29.58
N ALA A 713 -20.17 29.70 -29.59
CA ALA A 713 -19.21 29.65 -28.49
C ALA A 713 -18.60 31.04 -28.20
N ALA A 714 -18.20 31.78 -29.23
CA ALA A 714 -17.66 33.14 -29.07
C ALA A 714 -18.67 34.11 -28.44
N ARG A 715 -19.95 34.04 -28.84
CA ARG A 715 -21.02 34.83 -28.20
C ARG A 715 -21.20 34.49 -26.73
N LEU A 716 -21.12 33.21 -26.36
CA LEU A 716 -21.21 32.76 -24.98
C LEU A 716 -20.00 33.22 -24.15
N TRP A 717 -18.78 33.13 -24.69
CA TRP A 717 -17.57 33.67 -24.03
C TRP A 717 -17.67 35.18 -23.79
N HIS A 718 -18.20 35.94 -24.75
CA HIS A 718 -18.44 37.37 -24.58
C HIS A 718 -19.46 37.66 -23.47
N ARG A 719 -20.59 36.95 -23.49
CA ARG A 719 -21.63 37.08 -22.45
C ARG A 719 -21.07 36.76 -21.07
N ALA A 720 -20.27 35.70 -20.92
CA ALA A 720 -19.65 35.35 -19.63
C ALA A 720 -18.74 36.47 -19.10
N ALA A 721 -17.98 37.13 -19.98
CA ALA A 721 -17.14 38.27 -19.61
C ALA A 721 -17.96 39.49 -19.15
N GLU A 722 -19.08 39.78 -19.83
CA GLU A 722 -20.01 40.84 -19.44
C GLU A 722 -20.67 40.56 -18.08
N THR A 723 -21.15 39.33 -17.87
CA THR A 723 -21.74 38.89 -16.60
C THR A 723 -20.72 38.97 -15.44
N ARG A 724 -19.42 38.77 -15.71
CA ARG A 724 -18.36 38.95 -14.70
C ARG A 724 -18.06 40.44 -14.43
N GLY A 725 -18.18 41.31 -15.44
CA GLY A 725 -17.89 42.74 -15.36
C GLY A 725 -18.95 43.59 -14.65
N THR A 726 -20.21 43.14 -14.58
CA THR A 726 -21.30 43.83 -13.87
C THR A 726 -21.21 43.75 -12.35
N ALA A 727 -20.31 42.93 -11.79
CA ALA A 727 -20.08 42.82 -10.33
C ALA A 727 -19.21 43.95 -9.74
N LEU A 728 -18.66 44.86 -10.56
CA LEU A 728 -17.78 45.96 -10.12
C LEU A 728 -18.46 47.35 -10.10
N VAL A 729 -19.75 47.43 -10.42
CA VAL A 729 -20.52 48.69 -10.36
C VAL A 729 -21.87 48.41 -9.72
N GLY A 730 -21.94 48.55 -8.40
CA GLY A 730 -23.15 48.39 -7.59
C GLY A 730 -22.87 48.67 -6.13
#